data_AF-A0A1B8W001-F1
#
_entry.id   AF-A0A1B8W001-F1
#
_cell.length_a   1.000
_cell.length_b   1.000
_cell.length_c   1.000
_cell.angle_alpha   90.00
_cell.angle_beta   90.00
_cell.angle_gamma   90.00
#
_symmetry.space_group_name_H-M   'P 1'
#
loop_
_entity.id
_entity.type
_entity.pdbx_description
1 polymer ?
#
loop_
_entity_poly.entity_id
_entity_poly.type
_entity_poly.pdbx_seq_one_letter_code
_entity_poly.pdbx_strand_id
1 'polypeptide(L)'
;MLISAGAQAAVAANASTSKQVYINKQSYVQLDSANLMPSSKGNTASFTLTFYNGGTTSINLVDYWARLSSTSGNKYNLALIETDKTKKKVQPKSTVTLTYYGEVPNNIKLTNLILRVIKFDFSVAGYETNVASFNFPANYSTAVKVNGYKAVKISNNLVNVRVDKSTVSVGGENKVVNIELLMRNTNNFSLTVPNFNFYLQTKTGALYPLKLSSATSQEVVLRPLILERLKLSVELPTKIDTTDMNIVVAQSVGEAAASINIGLAQFKLQVKQPTTTVGSNHYEYINGDYVYDYTISSIQKYAWASDDNIIGKLTITNKGAKTAPIPKIDGVFYVDNSAEVTTKELPLTTQLSIPAKQSVTLYYYGSVASSIKVSNLKFKLFKTEGETKTELASLITKDAVNPSTIAVGSTYNINDNGEKMSATVTDVRLFQGEYKNTYAIYMDFSNLQDRAKLTSNWAGYLQSATGTIFDTKMIKTTNLINPSKKEQVIITAEVPKDIDLNNASLMLGLAYNEKGLIAGEGAALGYFNAAKFALPVQKEISNNFNDIHVGPYTINIKSLVAYLDGKSLDVDISSQIERNLAYDGYSSKKLTLAFEDESTNTTVYSTPLEIDTTTAGAKYSLKTGSNYTEINEDLTRVSSSVTLNIYEELNGSKSKIVSKKIQWSAFTNWADANVSPVS
;
A
#
# COMPACT_ATOMS: atom_id res chain seq x y z
N MET A 1 -9.36 1.64 33.16
CA MET A 1 -9.16 3.10 32.94
C MET A 1 -10.51 3.76 33.17
N LEU A 2 -10.65 4.48 34.29
CA LEU A 2 -11.89 5.14 34.72
C LEU A 2 -12.24 6.26 33.74
N ILE A 3 -13.46 6.23 33.20
CA ILE A 3 -13.97 7.26 32.30
C ILE A 3 -14.38 8.45 33.16
N SER A 4 -13.71 9.59 32.95
CA SER A 4 -14.01 10.86 33.61
C SER A 4 -15.46 11.28 33.37
N ALA A 5 -16.16 11.57 34.45
CA ALA A 5 -17.46 12.22 34.46
C ALA A 5 -17.32 13.65 33.95
N GLY A 6 -17.75 13.91 32.72
CA GLY A 6 -17.64 15.24 32.13
C GLY A 6 -18.24 15.32 30.73
N ALA A 7 -19.56 15.18 30.62
CA ALA A 7 -20.40 15.80 29.58
C ALA A 7 -21.87 15.49 29.89
N GLN A 8 -22.46 16.27 30.80
CA GLN A 8 -23.90 16.30 30.97
C GLN A 8 -24.54 17.08 29.82
N ALA A 9 -25.59 16.47 29.25
CA ALA A 9 -26.71 17.08 28.54
C ALA A 9 -26.43 17.90 27.25
N ALA A 10 -26.46 17.22 26.10
CA ALA A 10 -27.05 17.80 24.89
C ALA A 10 -28.37 17.06 24.61
N VAL A 11 -29.48 17.65 25.06
CA VAL A 11 -30.83 17.16 24.78
C VAL A 11 -31.09 17.27 23.27
N ALA A 12 -31.55 16.17 22.67
CA ALA A 12 -31.91 16.09 21.26
C ALA A 12 -33.21 16.83 20.93
N ALA A 13 -33.22 17.44 19.73
CA ALA A 13 -34.31 18.12 19.01
C ALA A 13 -34.81 19.47 19.58
N ASN A 14 -34.98 20.46 18.69
CA ASN A 14 -35.72 21.68 18.98
C ASN A 14 -37.23 21.35 19.14
N ALA A 15 -37.87 21.99 20.12
CA ALA A 15 -39.30 21.95 20.46
C ALA A 15 -39.88 20.54 20.70
N SER A 16 -39.76 20.06 21.95
CA SER A 16 -40.54 18.92 22.43
C SER A 16 -42.05 19.20 22.27
N THR A 17 -42.75 18.32 21.55
CA THR A 17 -44.22 18.22 21.58
C THR A 17 -44.71 17.33 22.73
N SER A 18 -43.84 16.96 23.69
CA SER A 18 -44.16 16.09 24.84
C SER A 18 -44.98 16.82 25.91
N LYS A 19 -45.93 17.65 25.49
CA LYS A 19 -46.88 18.28 26.41
C LYS A 19 -47.92 17.24 26.81
N GLN A 20 -48.12 17.08 28.10
CA GLN A 20 -49.22 16.29 28.64
C GLN A 20 -50.52 17.04 28.41
N VAL A 21 -51.52 16.36 27.84
CA VAL A 21 -52.88 16.87 27.70
C VAL A 21 -53.77 16.05 28.62
N TYR A 22 -54.28 16.69 29.66
CA TYR A 22 -55.15 16.05 30.64
C TYR A 22 -56.51 15.71 29.99
N ILE A 23 -56.86 14.43 30.01
CA ILE A 23 -58.15 13.92 29.51
C ILE A 23 -59.22 13.90 30.62
N ASN A 24 -58.79 14.03 31.88
CA ASN A 24 -59.61 14.34 33.05
C ASN A 24 -58.72 14.94 34.16
N LYS A 25 -59.25 15.13 35.38
CA LYS A 25 -58.51 15.74 36.50
C LYS A 25 -57.21 15.00 36.92
N GLN A 26 -57.08 13.71 36.62
CA GLN A 26 -55.99 12.86 37.13
C GLN A 26 -55.24 12.11 36.03
N SER A 27 -55.81 11.99 34.83
CA SER A 27 -55.28 11.20 33.73
C SER A 27 -54.95 12.09 32.54
N TYR A 28 -53.89 11.74 31.81
CA TYR A 28 -53.43 12.50 30.65
C TYR A 28 -53.04 11.59 29.49
N VAL A 29 -53.01 12.18 28.30
CA VAL A 29 -52.36 11.62 27.12
C VAL A 29 -51.17 12.50 26.74
N GLN A 30 -50.07 11.88 26.35
CA GLN A 30 -48.83 12.55 25.96
C GLN A 30 -48.39 12.04 24.60
N LEU A 31 -47.96 12.95 23.72
CA LEU A 31 -47.30 12.59 22.47
C LEU A 31 -45.80 12.35 22.73
N ASP A 32 -45.40 11.08 22.74
CA ASP A 32 -44.01 10.67 22.96
C ASP A 32 -43.16 10.84 21.70
N SER A 33 -43.73 10.54 20.53
CA SER A 33 -43.03 10.71 19.26
C SER A 33 -43.98 10.97 18.10
N ALA A 34 -43.51 11.74 17.13
CA ALA A 34 -44.15 11.93 15.83
C ALA A 34 -43.05 11.86 14.78
N ASN A 35 -43.18 11.01 13.77
CA ASN A 35 -42.21 10.87 12.69
C ASN A 35 -42.93 10.88 11.33
N LEU A 36 -42.18 11.25 10.31
CA LEU A 36 -42.62 11.23 8.93
C LEU A 36 -41.51 10.60 8.09
N MET A 37 -41.82 9.53 7.37
CA MET A 37 -40.84 8.79 6.58
C MET A 37 -41.35 8.59 5.15
N PRO A 38 -40.54 8.87 4.11
CA PRO A 38 -40.92 8.56 2.74
C PRO A 38 -41.29 7.10 2.53
N SER A 39 -42.33 6.87 1.73
CA SER A 39 -42.89 5.57 1.36
C SER A 39 -43.21 5.54 -0.14
N SER A 40 -43.57 4.37 -0.68
CA SER A 40 -44.02 4.26 -2.08
C SER A 40 -45.37 4.92 -2.35
N LYS A 41 -46.14 5.27 -1.31
CA LYS A 41 -47.49 5.87 -1.40
C LYS A 41 -47.54 7.33 -0.97
N GLY A 42 -46.40 7.93 -0.64
CA GLY A 42 -46.33 9.24 -0.02
C GLY A 42 -45.30 9.25 1.10
N ASN A 43 -45.73 9.71 2.27
CA ASN A 43 -45.01 9.58 3.51
C ASN A 43 -45.84 8.75 4.51
N THR A 44 -45.20 7.81 5.19
CA THR A 44 -45.76 7.18 6.37
C THR A 44 -45.57 8.11 7.58
N ALA A 45 -46.67 8.65 8.09
CA ALA A 45 -46.71 9.35 9.37
C ALA A 45 -46.89 8.34 10.51
N SER A 46 -46.10 8.45 11.58
CA SER A 46 -46.24 7.63 12.79
C SER A 46 -46.29 8.49 14.05
N PHE A 47 -47.13 8.09 15.00
CA PHE A 47 -47.35 8.81 16.26
C PHE A 47 -47.42 7.84 17.43
N THR A 48 -46.65 8.09 18.47
CA THR A 48 -46.66 7.28 19.70
C THR A 48 -47.28 8.10 20.82
N LEU A 49 -48.39 7.63 21.36
CA LEU A 49 -49.16 8.25 22.44
C LEU A 49 -49.03 7.43 23.72
N THR A 50 -48.71 8.07 24.83
CA THR A 50 -48.74 7.46 26.17
C THR A 50 -49.96 7.95 26.94
N PHE A 51 -50.81 7.01 27.34
CA PHE A 51 -51.94 7.24 28.22
C PHE A 51 -51.54 6.91 29.65
N TYR A 52 -51.63 7.90 30.55
CA TYR A 52 -51.45 7.71 31.98
C TYR A 52 -52.79 7.75 32.69
N ASN A 53 -53.03 6.77 33.55
CA ASN A 53 -54.21 6.71 34.39
C ASN A 53 -53.86 7.07 35.84
N GLY A 54 -54.13 8.31 36.25
CA GLY A 54 -53.95 8.73 37.64
C GLY A 54 -55.13 8.40 38.56
N GLY A 55 -56.20 7.80 38.03
CA GLY A 55 -57.40 7.45 38.79
C GLY A 55 -57.29 6.16 39.59
N THR A 56 -58.44 5.72 40.14
CA THR A 56 -58.61 4.47 40.89
C THR A 56 -59.32 3.37 40.09
N THR A 57 -59.94 3.72 38.95
CA THR A 57 -60.58 2.79 38.02
C THR A 57 -59.77 2.69 36.72
N SER A 58 -59.87 1.58 35.99
CA SER A 58 -59.18 1.43 34.71
C SER A 58 -59.76 2.35 33.63
N ILE A 59 -58.92 2.86 32.75
CA ILE A 59 -59.35 3.54 31.52
C ILE A 59 -59.53 2.48 30.44
N ASN A 60 -60.72 2.42 29.84
CA ASN A 60 -60.97 1.58 28.67
C ASN A 60 -60.41 2.27 27.42
N LEU A 61 -59.40 1.68 26.78
CA LEU A 61 -58.77 2.23 25.57
C LEU A 61 -59.61 1.99 24.31
N VAL A 62 -60.62 1.10 24.36
CA VAL A 62 -61.56 0.91 23.25
C VAL A 62 -62.37 2.18 22.99
N ASP A 63 -62.58 2.99 24.04
CA ASP A 63 -63.31 4.25 23.93
C ASP A 63 -62.47 5.38 23.33
N TYR A 64 -61.19 5.14 22.98
CA TYR A 64 -60.27 6.17 22.49
C TYR A 64 -59.66 5.80 21.12
N TRP A 65 -59.54 6.78 20.23
CA TRP A 65 -58.81 6.61 18.97
C TRP A 65 -58.15 7.91 18.52
N ALA A 66 -57.27 7.81 17.53
CA ALA A 66 -56.56 8.95 16.96
C ALA A 66 -57.14 9.34 15.59
N ARG A 67 -57.25 10.64 15.33
CA ARG A 67 -57.55 11.20 14.01
C ARG A 67 -56.45 12.13 13.55
N LEU A 68 -56.05 12.00 12.29
CA LEU A 68 -55.08 12.89 11.68
C LEU A 68 -55.78 13.77 10.64
N SER A 69 -55.46 15.06 10.67
CA SER A 69 -55.88 16.00 9.61
C SER A 69 -54.76 16.96 9.28
N SER A 70 -54.75 17.47 8.05
CA SER A 70 -53.94 18.64 7.72
C SER A 70 -54.52 19.93 8.32
N THR A 71 -53.70 20.98 8.42
CA THR A 71 -54.14 22.33 8.79
C THR A 71 -55.12 22.94 7.77
N SER A 72 -55.17 22.40 6.54
CA SER A 72 -56.16 22.77 5.52
C SER A 72 -57.45 21.92 5.57
N GLY A 73 -57.58 21.02 6.54
CA GLY A 73 -58.81 20.24 6.78
C GLY A 73 -58.88 18.85 6.13
N ASN A 74 -57.93 18.47 5.27
CA ASN A 74 -57.88 17.11 4.70
C ASN A 74 -57.68 16.08 5.80
N LYS A 75 -58.45 14.99 5.79
CA LYS A 75 -58.38 13.91 6.79
C LYS A 75 -57.52 12.76 6.29
N TYR A 76 -56.77 12.13 7.18
CA TYR A 76 -55.93 10.97 6.89
C TYR A 76 -56.27 9.83 7.86
N ASN A 77 -56.28 8.60 7.34
CA ASN A 77 -56.57 7.42 8.15
C ASN A 77 -55.36 7.02 8.97
N LEU A 78 -55.59 6.69 10.24
CA LEU A 78 -54.59 6.12 11.14
C LEU A 78 -55.00 4.70 11.54
N ALA A 79 -54.02 3.81 11.60
CA ALA A 79 -54.15 2.45 12.13
C ALA A 79 -53.22 2.26 13.33
N LEU A 80 -53.63 1.42 14.29
CA LEU A 80 -52.74 0.93 15.35
C LEU A 80 -51.80 -0.13 14.82
N ILE A 81 -50.55 -0.13 15.28
CA ILE A 81 -49.65 -1.26 15.03
C ILE A 81 -50.22 -2.54 15.66
N GLU A 82 -49.94 -3.69 15.05
CA GLU A 82 -50.56 -4.98 15.41
C GLU A 82 -50.39 -5.33 16.89
N THR A 83 -49.17 -5.14 17.41
CA THR A 83 -48.84 -5.41 18.82
C THR A 83 -49.58 -4.53 19.82
N ASP A 84 -50.10 -3.38 19.38
CA ASP A 84 -50.83 -2.45 20.22
C ASP A 84 -52.35 -2.68 20.18
N LYS A 85 -52.86 -3.43 19.20
CA LYS A 85 -54.31 -3.72 19.08
C LYS A 85 -54.85 -4.52 20.26
N THR A 86 -54.01 -5.31 20.93
CA THR A 86 -54.39 -6.10 22.11
C THR A 86 -54.43 -5.27 23.41
N LYS A 87 -53.90 -4.04 23.41
CA LYS A 87 -53.86 -3.15 24.57
C LYS A 87 -55.21 -2.44 24.76
N LYS A 88 -56.13 -3.08 25.49
CA LYS A 88 -57.52 -2.59 25.66
C LYS A 88 -57.77 -1.70 26.87
N LYS A 89 -56.86 -1.62 27.84
CA LYS A 89 -57.08 -0.86 29.09
C LYS A 89 -55.80 -0.30 29.69
N VAL A 90 -55.90 0.83 30.40
CA VAL A 90 -54.85 1.39 31.27
C VAL A 90 -55.26 1.18 32.73
N GLN A 91 -54.47 0.42 33.47
CA GLN A 91 -54.75 0.13 34.88
C GLN A 91 -54.58 1.39 35.76
N PRO A 92 -55.20 1.45 36.95
CA PRO A 92 -54.97 2.52 37.90
C PRO A 92 -53.48 2.72 38.17
N LYS A 93 -53.05 4.00 38.22
CA LYS A 93 -51.67 4.43 38.47
C LYS A 93 -50.63 3.89 37.48
N SER A 94 -51.04 3.48 36.29
CA SER A 94 -50.13 2.94 35.27
C SER A 94 -50.20 3.69 33.94
N THR A 95 -49.29 3.33 33.02
CA THR A 95 -49.21 3.88 31.67
C THR A 95 -49.34 2.80 30.62
N VAL A 96 -49.97 3.12 29.50
CA VAL A 96 -49.95 2.30 28.28
C VAL A 96 -49.58 3.18 27.09
N THR A 97 -48.67 2.69 26.26
CA THR A 97 -48.26 3.34 25.01
C THR A 97 -48.93 2.68 23.81
N LEU A 98 -49.46 3.50 22.89
CA LEU A 98 -50.08 3.14 21.63
C LEU A 98 -49.38 3.85 20.46
N THR A 99 -49.07 3.12 19.40
CA THR A 99 -48.45 3.65 18.18
C THR A 99 -49.42 3.57 17.02
N TYR A 100 -49.70 4.73 16.44
CA TYR A 100 -50.55 4.90 15.28
C TYR A 100 -49.68 5.22 14.06
N TYR A 101 -50.10 4.76 12.88
CA TYR A 101 -49.46 5.10 11.62
C TYR A 101 -50.48 5.30 10.50
N GLY A 102 -50.09 6.03 9.45
CA GLY A 102 -50.92 6.24 8.26
C GLY A 102 -50.14 6.91 7.13
N GLU A 103 -50.65 6.82 5.91
CA GLU A 103 -50.05 7.45 4.73
C GLU A 103 -50.58 8.88 4.54
N VAL A 104 -49.67 9.80 4.23
CA VAL A 104 -49.98 11.19 3.85
C VAL A 104 -49.22 11.55 2.56
N PRO A 105 -49.67 12.51 1.75
CA PRO A 105 -48.96 12.92 0.54
C PRO A 105 -47.51 13.40 0.80
N ASN A 106 -46.64 13.25 -0.21
CA ASN A 106 -45.20 13.59 -0.12
C ASN A 106 -44.90 15.04 0.29
N ASN A 107 -45.78 15.98 -0.07
CA ASN A 107 -45.62 17.41 0.21
C ASN A 107 -46.04 17.82 1.62
N ILE A 108 -46.70 16.93 2.38
CA ILE A 108 -47.14 17.19 3.75
C ILE A 108 -45.95 17.07 4.70
N LYS A 109 -45.73 18.10 5.53
CA LYS A 109 -44.78 18.08 6.66
C LYS A 109 -45.55 17.90 7.96
N LEU A 110 -44.85 17.52 9.05
CA LEU A 110 -45.46 17.44 10.38
C LEU A 110 -46.11 18.77 10.82
N THR A 111 -45.52 19.91 10.45
CA THR A 111 -46.10 21.25 10.71
C THR A 111 -47.43 21.51 10.02
N ASN A 112 -47.77 20.72 9.00
CA ASN A 112 -49.06 20.78 8.31
C ASN A 112 -50.07 19.84 8.94
N LEU A 113 -49.75 19.09 10.01
CA LEU A 113 -50.60 18.06 10.59
C LEU A 113 -51.12 18.46 11.98
N ILE A 114 -52.32 17.97 12.28
CA ILE A 114 -52.97 18.06 13.58
C ILE A 114 -53.39 16.65 13.98
N LEU A 115 -52.80 16.14 15.06
CA LEU A 115 -53.17 14.85 15.64
C LEU A 115 -54.18 15.09 16.78
N ARG A 116 -55.35 14.47 16.68
CA ARG A 116 -56.39 14.55 17.72
C ARG A 116 -56.61 13.18 18.35
N VAL A 117 -56.80 13.16 19.66
CA VAL A 117 -57.30 12.01 20.39
C VAL A 117 -58.77 12.25 20.67
N ILE A 118 -59.59 11.32 20.20
CA ILE A 118 -61.04 11.35 20.36
C ILE A 118 -61.43 10.30 21.38
N LYS A 119 -62.44 10.62 22.18
CA LYS A 119 -63.07 9.71 23.14
C LYS A 119 -64.54 9.54 22.78
N PHE A 120 -65.05 8.32 22.91
CA PHE A 120 -66.47 8.05 22.86
C PHE A 120 -67.18 8.69 24.07
N ASP A 121 -68.24 9.45 23.80
CA ASP A 121 -68.99 10.20 24.80
C ASP A 121 -70.47 10.24 24.43
N PHE A 122 -71.26 9.35 25.01
CA PHE A 122 -72.70 9.24 24.73
C PHE A 122 -73.51 10.49 25.11
N SER A 123 -72.90 11.45 25.83
CA SER A 123 -73.57 12.68 26.24
C SER A 123 -73.52 13.81 25.21
N VAL A 124 -72.74 13.67 24.14
CA VAL A 124 -72.61 14.69 23.08
C VAL A 124 -73.20 14.20 21.76
N ALA A 125 -73.68 15.14 20.94
CA ALA A 125 -74.16 14.84 19.59
C ALA A 125 -73.04 14.23 18.73
N GLY A 126 -73.33 13.10 18.08
CA GLY A 126 -72.33 12.34 17.31
C GLY A 126 -71.42 11.45 18.14
N TYR A 127 -71.60 11.42 19.47
CA TYR A 127 -70.93 10.54 20.43
C TYR A 127 -69.40 10.64 20.51
N GLU A 128 -68.82 11.74 20.04
CA GLU A 128 -67.37 11.92 19.94
C GLU A 128 -66.93 13.24 20.57
N THR A 129 -66.03 13.16 21.56
CA THR A 129 -65.40 14.33 22.18
C THR A 129 -63.92 14.35 21.88
N ASN A 130 -63.39 15.48 21.39
CA ASN A 130 -61.95 15.69 21.28
C ASN A 130 -61.36 15.94 22.67
N VAL A 131 -60.55 15.00 23.16
CA VAL A 131 -59.93 15.06 24.50
C VAL A 131 -58.48 15.52 24.46
N ALA A 132 -57.82 15.49 23.29
CA ALA A 132 -56.49 16.07 23.13
C ALA A 132 -56.20 16.46 21.68
N SER A 133 -55.45 17.55 21.50
CA SER A 133 -54.98 18.01 20.19
C SER A 133 -53.49 18.35 20.25
N PHE A 134 -52.72 17.80 19.32
CA PHE A 134 -51.28 18.03 19.18
C PHE A 134 -51.02 18.74 17.85
N ASN A 135 -50.46 19.94 17.95
CA ASN A 135 -50.02 20.76 16.82
C ASN A 135 -48.49 20.84 16.83
N PHE A 136 -47.87 20.90 15.65
CA PHE A 136 -46.42 20.96 15.53
C PHE A 136 -45.96 22.39 15.22
N PRO A 137 -45.02 22.96 15.99
CA PRO A 137 -44.55 24.33 15.74
C PRO A 137 -43.77 24.42 14.42
N ALA A 138 -43.69 25.62 13.83
CA ALA A 138 -43.07 25.84 12.51
C ALA A 138 -41.60 25.37 12.40
N ASN A 139 -40.88 25.33 13.52
CA ASN A 139 -39.49 24.88 13.62
C ASN A 139 -39.34 23.44 14.15
N TYR A 140 -40.43 22.67 14.21
CA TYR A 140 -40.40 21.28 14.68
C TYR A 140 -39.52 20.41 13.77
N SER A 141 -38.58 19.68 14.37
CA SER A 141 -37.73 18.74 13.66
C SER A 141 -37.58 17.45 14.46
N THR A 142 -37.77 16.33 13.78
CA THR A 142 -37.58 14.98 14.32
C THR A 142 -36.12 14.53 14.29
N ALA A 143 -35.28 15.28 13.58
CA ALA A 143 -33.87 14.97 13.42
C ALA A 143 -33.07 15.43 14.65
N VAL A 144 -32.46 14.46 15.33
CA VAL A 144 -31.49 14.70 16.39
C VAL A 144 -30.28 15.42 15.79
N LYS A 145 -29.84 16.50 16.43
CA LYS A 145 -28.66 17.26 16.00
C LYS A 145 -27.40 16.38 16.06
N VAL A 146 -26.37 16.76 15.32
CA VAL A 146 -25.05 16.11 15.36
C VAL A 146 -24.56 16.00 16.81
N ASN A 147 -23.98 14.84 17.17
CA ASN A 147 -23.54 14.47 18.52
C ASN A 147 -24.65 14.32 19.58
N GLY A 148 -25.92 14.51 19.22
CA GLY A 148 -27.05 14.22 20.10
C GLY A 148 -27.38 12.73 20.20
N TYR A 149 -28.13 12.35 21.23
CA TYR A 149 -28.68 11.00 21.39
C TYR A 149 -30.20 11.04 21.57
N LYS A 150 -30.90 9.97 21.18
CA LYS A 150 -32.35 9.82 21.42
C LYS A 150 -32.61 8.47 22.06
N ALA A 151 -33.43 8.47 23.10
CA ALA A 151 -33.94 7.25 23.71
C ALA A 151 -35.13 6.75 22.88
N VAL A 152 -35.00 5.55 22.32
CA VAL A 152 -36.01 4.89 21.49
C VAL A 152 -36.59 3.72 22.26
N LYS A 153 -37.92 3.63 22.35
CA LYS A 153 -38.59 2.46 22.95
C LYS A 153 -38.67 1.34 21.90
N ILE A 154 -38.14 0.17 22.24
CA ILE A 154 -38.10 -1.04 21.41
C ILE A 154 -38.67 -2.20 22.23
N SER A 155 -39.81 -2.76 21.84
CA SER A 155 -40.48 -3.84 22.61
C SER A 155 -40.65 -3.48 24.11
N ASN A 156 -41.02 -2.24 24.38
CA ASN A 156 -41.14 -1.64 25.73
C ASN A 156 -39.81 -1.42 26.50
N ASN A 157 -38.67 -1.69 25.88
CA ASN A 157 -37.34 -1.47 26.43
C ASN A 157 -36.74 -0.17 25.89
N LEU A 158 -36.06 0.60 26.72
CA LEU A 158 -35.44 1.85 26.28
C LEU A 158 -34.04 1.58 25.74
N VAL A 159 -33.76 2.10 24.55
CA VAL A 159 -32.44 2.02 23.92
C VAL A 159 -31.97 3.42 23.57
N ASN A 160 -30.83 3.82 24.12
CA ASN A 160 -30.20 5.08 23.75
C ASN A 160 -29.44 4.90 22.45
N VAL A 161 -29.78 5.70 21.44
CA VAL A 161 -29.17 5.65 20.11
C VAL A 161 -28.48 6.98 19.81
N ARG A 162 -27.27 6.94 19.29
CA ARG A 162 -26.54 8.12 18.78
C ARG A 162 -25.65 7.76 17.60
N VAL A 163 -25.34 8.73 16.75
CA VAL A 163 -24.31 8.60 15.72
C VAL A 163 -22.95 8.91 16.37
N ASP A 164 -21.98 8.00 16.23
CA ASP A 164 -20.60 8.20 16.69
C ASP A 164 -19.79 8.92 15.62
N LYS A 165 -19.85 8.39 14.40
CA LYS A 165 -19.01 8.83 13.28
C LYS A 165 -19.73 8.59 11.97
N SER A 166 -19.52 9.51 11.02
CA SER A 166 -19.92 9.32 9.63
C SER A 166 -18.80 9.80 8.70
N THR A 167 -18.42 8.98 7.73
CA THR A 167 -17.38 9.28 6.74
C THR A 167 -17.85 8.90 5.36
N VAL A 168 -17.13 9.37 4.36
CA VAL A 168 -17.31 8.94 2.98
C VAL A 168 -15.95 8.58 2.39
N SER A 169 -15.95 7.59 1.50
CA SER A 169 -14.84 7.24 0.63
C SER A 169 -15.28 7.49 -0.80
N VAL A 170 -14.45 8.13 -1.62
CA VAL A 170 -14.82 8.52 -3.00
C VAL A 170 -13.96 7.75 -3.99
N GLY A 171 -14.55 6.81 -4.73
CA GLY A 171 -13.92 6.13 -5.87
C GLY A 171 -14.17 6.87 -7.19
N GLY A 172 -13.82 6.24 -8.31
CA GLY A 172 -13.99 6.84 -9.65
C GLY A 172 -15.45 7.12 -10.03
N GLU A 173 -16.33 6.13 -9.88
CA GLU A 173 -17.76 6.24 -10.28
C GLU A 173 -18.71 6.32 -9.08
N ASN A 174 -18.35 5.64 -8.00
CA ASN A 174 -19.17 5.52 -6.79
C ASN A 174 -18.45 6.09 -5.57
N LYS A 175 -19.22 6.38 -4.53
CA LYS A 175 -18.75 6.74 -3.21
C LYS A 175 -19.47 5.92 -2.16
N VAL A 176 -18.77 5.57 -1.09
CA VAL A 176 -19.29 4.77 0.00
C VAL A 176 -19.41 5.63 1.25
N VAL A 177 -20.64 5.78 1.76
CA VAL A 177 -20.90 6.45 3.04
C VAL A 177 -20.87 5.42 4.14
N ASN A 178 -20.00 5.60 5.13
CA ASN A 178 -19.87 4.75 6.31
C ASN A 178 -20.41 5.48 7.53
N ILE A 179 -21.18 4.79 8.37
CA ILE A 179 -21.81 5.34 9.57
C ILE A 179 -21.58 4.36 10.72
N GLU A 180 -21.09 4.87 11.85
CA GLU A 180 -21.04 4.12 13.10
C GLU A 180 -22.15 4.62 14.02
N LEU A 181 -23.10 3.72 14.31
CA LEU A 181 -24.21 3.96 15.23
C LEU A 181 -23.91 3.30 16.56
N LEU A 182 -24.08 4.04 17.65
CA LEU A 182 -23.97 3.52 19.01
C LEU A 182 -25.34 3.31 19.60
N MET A 183 -25.58 2.10 20.11
CA MET A 183 -26.84 1.69 20.71
C MET A 183 -26.58 1.11 22.09
N ARG A 184 -27.21 1.67 23.12
CA ARG A 184 -27.11 1.18 24.50
C ARG A 184 -28.45 0.71 25.00
N ASN A 185 -28.55 -0.58 25.28
CA ASN A 185 -29.65 -1.15 26.04
C ASN A 185 -29.57 -0.67 27.51
N THR A 186 -30.62 -0.05 28.02
CA THR A 186 -30.65 0.48 29.39
C THR A 186 -31.18 -0.51 30.41
N ASN A 187 -31.54 -1.73 30.00
CA ASN A 187 -32.04 -2.78 30.89
C ASN A 187 -30.94 -3.76 31.32
N ASN A 188 -31.30 -4.58 32.31
CA ASN A 188 -30.44 -5.64 32.88
C ASN A 188 -30.47 -6.96 32.09
N PHE A 189 -31.23 -7.05 30.99
CA PHE A 189 -31.35 -8.24 30.15
C PHE A 189 -31.01 -7.91 28.70
N SER A 190 -30.46 -8.88 27.97
CA SER A 190 -30.17 -8.74 26.54
C SER A 190 -31.46 -8.44 25.77
N LEU A 191 -31.35 -7.58 24.77
CA LEU A 191 -32.46 -7.21 23.89
C LEU A 191 -32.10 -7.56 22.46
N THR A 192 -32.80 -8.54 21.90
CA THR A 192 -32.83 -8.76 20.46
C THR A 192 -33.72 -7.71 19.81
N VAL A 193 -33.22 -7.08 18.75
CA VAL A 193 -33.90 -5.99 18.05
C VAL A 193 -34.51 -6.53 16.74
N PRO A 194 -35.77 -7.00 16.73
CA PRO A 194 -36.38 -7.54 15.52
C PRO A 194 -36.78 -6.43 14.54
N ASN A 195 -36.61 -6.71 13.24
CA ASN A 195 -37.17 -5.95 12.12
C ASN A 195 -36.71 -4.48 12.01
N PHE A 196 -35.45 -4.19 12.34
CA PHE A 196 -34.89 -2.85 12.18
C PHE A 196 -34.30 -2.63 10.80
N ASN A 197 -34.65 -1.50 10.20
CA ASN A 197 -34.09 -1.04 8.94
C ASN A 197 -33.40 0.31 9.16
N PHE A 198 -32.23 0.45 8.57
CA PHE A 198 -31.45 1.68 8.58
C PHE A 198 -31.45 2.26 7.18
N TYR A 199 -31.77 3.55 7.05
CA TYR A 199 -31.74 4.25 5.78
C TYR A 199 -30.86 5.49 5.87
N LEU A 200 -30.10 5.76 4.83
CA LEU A 200 -29.50 7.04 4.58
C LEU A 200 -30.49 7.92 3.81
N GLN A 201 -30.88 9.04 4.39
CA GLN A 201 -31.71 10.04 3.75
C GLN A 201 -30.86 11.20 3.25
N THR A 202 -30.92 11.45 1.94
CA THR A 202 -30.27 12.60 1.30
C THR A 202 -31.04 13.90 1.54
N LYS A 203 -30.43 15.05 1.19
CA LYS A 203 -31.06 16.38 1.27
C LYS A 203 -32.37 16.48 0.48
N THR A 204 -32.49 15.75 -0.64
CA THR A 204 -33.71 15.71 -1.46
C THR A 204 -34.81 14.81 -0.87
N GLY A 205 -34.52 14.09 0.21
CA GLY A 205 -35.45 13.18 0.88
C GLY A 205 -35.37 11.73 0.41
N ALA A 206 -34.58 11.42 -0.63
CA ALA A 206 -34.41 10.04 -1.11
C ALA A 206 -33.77 9.15 -0.03
N LEU A 207 -34.33 7.95 0.15
CA LEU A 207 -33.88 6.95 1.10
C LEU A 207 -33.08 5.86 0.41
N TYR A 208 -31.89 5.58 0.92
CA TYR A 208 -31.04 4.47 0.50
C TYR A 208 -30.85 3.49 1.65
N PRO A 209 -31.13 2.18 1.48
CA PRO A 209 -30.95 1.21 2.56
C PRO A 209 -29.47 1.07 2.91
N LEU A 210 -29.17 1.11 4.21
CA LEU A 210 -27.84 0.88 4.75
C LEU A 210 -27.65 -0.61 5.03
N LYS A 211 -26.48 -1.14 4.69
CA LYS A 211 -26.06 -2.52 4.99
C LYS A 211 -25.22 -2.57 6.25
N LEU A 212 -25.40 -3.59 7.10
CA LEU A 212 -24.47 -3.88 8.20
C LEU A 212 -23.15 -4.43 7.63
N SER A 213 -22.03 -3.83 8.03
CA SER A 213 -20.70 -4.21 7.52
C SER A 213 -20.11 -5.45 8.20
N SER A 214 -20.69 -5.94 9.31
CA SER A 214 -20.02 -6.91 10.19
C SER A 214 -20.88 -8.04 10.74
N ALA A 215 -22.05 -8.35 10.16
CA ALA A 215 -22.87 -9.47 10.61
C ALA A 215 -23.36 -10.31 9.42
N THR A 216 -23.09 -11.62 9.48
CA THR A 216 -23.67 -12.67 8.64
C THR A 216 -25.14 -12.96 8.99
N SER A 217 -25.65 -12.39 10.08
CA SER A 217 -27.06 -12.47 10.49
C SER A 217 -27.71 -11.07 10.55
N GLN A 218 -28.97 -10.98 10.10
CA GLN A 218 -29.78 -9.75 10.15
C GLN A 218 -30.23 -9.35 11.56
N GLU A 219 -29.81 -10.08 12.59
CA GLU A 219 -30.35 -9.97 13.95
C GLU A 219 -29.39 -9.20 14.86
N VAL A 220 -29.77 -7.99 15.25
CA VAL A 220 -29.00 -7.13 16.15
C VAL A 220 -29.33 -7.49 17.61
N VAL A 221 -28.34 -7.94 18.37
CA VAL A 221 -28.47 -8.24 19.80
C VAL A 221 -27.73 -7.18 20.63
N LEU A 222 -28.45 -6.52 21.54
CA LEU A 222 -27.90 -5.51 22.44
C LEU A 222 -27.71 -6.08 23.85
N ARG A 223 -26.46 -6.19 24.29
CA ARG A 223 -26.13 -6.71 25.64
C ARG A 223 -26.54 -5.73 26.75
N PRO A 224 -26.86 -6.21 27.96
CA PRO A 224 -27.29 -5.38 29.07
C PRO A 224 -26.27 -4.28 29.39
N LEU A 225 -26.73 -3.03 29.47
CA LEU A 225 -25.95 -1.86 29.92
C LEU A 225 -24.66 -1.53 29.13
N ILE A 226 -24.35 -2.30 28.07
CA ILE A 226 -23.20 -2.13 27.18
C ILE A 226 -23.59 -1.24 25.99
N LEU A 227 -22.64 -0.41 25.57
CA LEU A 227 -22.75 0.41 24.37
C LEU A 227 -22.24 -0.40 23.17
N GLU A 228 -23.16 -0.90 22.35
CA GLU A 228 -22.83 -1.62 21.13
C GLU A 228 -22.60 -0.65 19.96
N ARG A 229 -21.65 -0.99 19.10
CA ARG A 229 -21.34 -0.23 17.88
C ARG A 229 -21.79 -1.03 16.66
N LEU A 230 -22.71 -0.46 15.90
CA LEU A 230 -23.15 -0.97 14.61
C LEU A 230 -22.44 -0.19 13.50
N LYS A 231 -21.78 -0.91 12.60
CA LYS A 231 -21.14 -0.35 11.39
C LYS A 231 -22.09 -0.52 10.20
N LEU A 232 -22.46 0.60 9.60
CA LEU A 232 -23.41 0.69 8.51
C LEU A 232 -22.75 1.32 7.29
N SER A 233 -23.10 0.86 6.10
CA SER A 233 -22.54 1.39 4.85
C SER A 233 -23.57 1.43 3.72
N VAL A 234 -23.39 2.35 2.78
CA VAL A 234 -24.13 2.40 1.52
C VAL A 234 -23.25 2.95 0.41
N GLU A 235 -23.34 2.33 -0.76
CA GLU A 235 -22.70 2.78 -1.99
C GLU A 235 -23.66 3.67 -2.77
N LEU A 236 -23.18 4.85 -3.18
CA LEU A 236 -23.94 5.85 -3.91
C LEU A 236 -23.16 6.27 -5.16
N PRO A 237 -23.83 6.63 -6.26
CA PRO A 237 -23.17 7.32 -7.36
C PRO A 237 -22.51 8.63 -6.90
N THR A 238 -21.34 8.97 -7.44
CA THR A 238 -20.58 10.19 -7.09
C THR A 238 -21.41 11.49 -7.19
N LYS A 239 -22.35 11.55 -8.15
CA LYS A 239 -23.30 12.67 -8.37
C LYS A 239 -24.26 12.98 -7.22
N ILE A 240 -24.50 12.05 -6.30
CA ILE A 240 -25.46 12.25 -5.20
C ILE A 240 -24.81 13.09 -4.12
N ASP A 241 -25.27 14.31 -3.84
CA ASP A 241 -24.69 15.16 -2.79
C ASP A 241 -24.72 14.48 -1.40
N THR A 242 -23.59 14.54 -0.69
CA THR A 242 -23.37 13.98 0.65
C THR A 242 -23.48 15.01 1.79
N THR A 243 -23.89 16.24 1.49
CA THR A 243 -24.20 17.26 2.49
C THR A 243 -25.60 17.09 3.07
N ASP A 244 -25.81 17.59 4.30
CA ASP A 244 -27.11 17.63 5.00
C ASP A 244 -27.87 16.30 5.15
N MET A 245 -27.17 15.17 5.09
CA MET A 245 -27.75 13.82 5.20
C MET A 245 -28.25 13.50 6.61
N ASN A 246 -29.21 12.57 6.69
CA ASN A 246 -29.66 11.98 7.93
C ASN A 246 -29.56 10.46 7.88
N ILE A 247 -29.30 9.81 9.01
CA ILE A 247 -29.66 8.40 9.18
C ILE A 247 -31.07 8.30 9.76
N VAL A 248 -31.90 7.45 9.17
CA VAL A 248 -33.25 7.12 9.62
C VAL A 248 -33.25 5.70 10.16
N VAL A 249 -33.65 5.56 11.42
CA VAL A 249 -33.89 4.27 12.08
C VAL A 249 -35.37 3.98 11.97
N ALA A 250 -35.70 2.88 11.31
CA ALA A 250 -37.07 2.45 11.07
C ALA A 250 -37.30 1.03 11.59
N GLN A 251 -38.56 0.71 11.84
CA GLN A 251 -39.01 -0.64 12.20
C GLN A 251 -40.08 -1.09 11.22
N SER A 252 -39.97 -2.32 10.72
CA SER A 252 -41.07 -2.93 9.97
C SER A 252 -42.14 -3.44 10.93
N VAL A 253 -43.39 -3.06 10.66
CA VAL A 253 -44.57 -3.51 11.40
C VAL A 253 -45.59 -4.14 10.44
N GLY A 254 -46.29 -5.19 10.88
CA GLY A 254 -47.19 -5.99 10.05
C GLY A 254 -46.55 -7.29 9.55
N GLU A 255 -47.35 -8.14 8.90
CA GLU A 255 -46.93 -9.46 8.41
C GLU A 255 -46.43 -9.40 6.96
N ALA A 256 -45.25 -10.00 6.71
CA ALA A 256 -44.68 -10.29 5.39
C ALA A 256 -44.91 -9.17 4.35
N ALA A 257 -45.64 -9.46 3.26
CA ALA A 257 -45.85 -8.55 2.12
C ALA A 257 -46.67 -7.29 2.43
N ALA A 258 -47.36 -7.25 3.60
CA ALA A 258 -48.10 -6.08 4.08
C ALA A 258 -47.30 -5.26 5.12
N SER A 259 -46.04 -5.62 5.37
CA SER A 259 -45.20 -4.88 6.30
C SER A 259 -44.95 -3.45 5.82
N ILE A 260 -45.05 -2.51 6.74
CA ILE A 260 -44.79 -1.10 6.54
C ILE A 260 -43.66 -0.66 7.45
N ASN A 261 -42.76 0.16 6.93
CA ASN A 261 -41.71 0.74 7.75
C ASN A 261 -42.25 1.99 8.45
N ILE A 262 -42.11 2.05 9.77
CA ILE A 262 -42.38 3.24 10.56
C ILE A 262 -41.07 3.83 11.07
N GLY A 263 -40.91 5.15 10.97
CA GLY A 263 -39.74 5.84 11.50
C GLY A 263 -39.76 5.87 13.03
N LEU A 264 -38.63 5.55 13.66
CA LEU A 264 -38.43 5.61 15.11
C LEU A 264 -37.56 6.82 15.52
N ALA A 265 -36.49 7.04 14.77
CA ALA A 265 -35.55 8.11 15.02
C ALA A 265 -34.85 8.56 13.75
N GLN A 266 -34.40 9.81 13.75
CA GLN A 266 -33.63 10.40 12.67
C GLN A 266 -32.48 11.18 13.29
N PHE A 267 -31.27 11.06 12.74
CA PHE A 267 -30.09 11.75 13.24
C PHE A 267 -29.39 12.47 12.10
N LYS A 268 -29.06 13.75 12.31
CA LYS A 268 -28.23 14.54 11.40
C LYS A 268 -26.83 13.96 11.35
N LEU A 269 -26.31 13.77 10.14
CA LEU A 269 -24.94 13.31 9.92
C LEU A 269 -24.01 14.50 9.69
N GLN A 270 -22.79 14.38 10.24
CA GLN A 270 -21.67 15.22 9.85
C GLN A 270 -20.69 14.34 9.08
N VAL A 271 -20.99 14.13 7.80
CA VAL A 271 -20.20 13.23 6.94
C VAL A 271 -18.84 13.87 6.69
N LYS A 272 -17.80 13.33 7.32
CA LYS A 272 -16.43 13.77 7.08
C LYS A 272 -16.00 13.34 5.68
N GLN A 273 -15.64 14.31 4.84
CA GLN A 273 -15.21 14.12 3.46
C GLN A 273 -13.68 13.99 3.41
N PRO A 274 -13.14 13.12 2.54
CA PRO A 274 -11.72 13.13 2.21
C PRO A 274 -11.40 14.37 1.38
N THR A 275 -10.22 14.95 1.57
CA THR A 275 -9.71 16.04 0.72
C THR A 275 -9.09 15.45 -0.53
N THR A 276 -9.84 15.36 -1.64
CA THR A 276 -9.29 14.84 -2.92
C THR A 276 -9.87 15.55 -4.13
N THR A 277 -9.04 15.78 -5.14
CA THR A 277 -9.44 16.09 -6.53
C THR A 277 -9.27 14.83 -7.39
N VAL A 278 -10.26 14.53 -8.24
CA VAL A 278 -10.19 13.43 -9.22
C VAL A 278 -8.93 13.59 -10.10
N GLY A 279 -8.18 12.51 -10.33
CA GLY A 279 -6.92 12.56 -11.10
C GLY A 279 -5.73 13.13 -10.31
N SER A 280 -5.75 13.00 -8.98
CA SER A 280 -4.61 13.30 -8.11
C SER A 280 -3.65 12.12 -7.99
N ASN A 281 -2.39 12.39 -7.65
CA ASN A 281 -1.44 11.38 -7.19
C ASN A 281 -1.64 11.01 -5.71
N HIS A 282 -2.56 11.66 -5.00
CA HIS A 282 -2.84 11.38 -3.59
C HIS A 282 -4.35 11.24 -3.30
N TYR A 283 -4.67 10.48 -2.26
CA TYR A 283 -6.02 10.20 -1.77
C TYR A 283 -6.05 10.12 -0.25
N GLU A 284 -6.92 10.88 0.41
CA GLU A 284 -7.16 10.73 1.84
C GLU A 284 -8.18 9.62 2.11
N TYR A 285 -7.81 8.63 2.91
CA TYR A 285 -8.69 7.54 3.32
C TYR A 285 -8.98 7.61 4.81
N ILE A 286 -10.27 7.63 5.17
CA ILE A 286 -10.70 7.69 6.57
C ILE A 286 -11.36 6.36 6.92
N ASN A 287 -10.73 5.60 7.81
CA ASN A 287 -11.23 4.33 8.31
C ASN A 287 -11.25 4.34 9.83
N GLY A 288 -12.42 4.67 10.43
CA GLY A 288 -12.72 4.75 11.88
C GLY A 288 -11.57 5.29 12.75
N ASP A 289 -11.62 6.45 13.38
CA ASP A 289 -10.46 7.15 14.01
C ASP A 289 -9.16 7.39 13.19
N TYR A 290 -8.76 6.50 12.28
CA TYR A 290 -7.54 6.67 11.48
C TYR A 290 -7.80 7.48 10.22
N VAL A 291 -6.82 8.32 9.87
CA VAL A 291 -6.79 9.12 8.66
C VAL A 291 -5.48 8.83 7.96
N TYR A 292 -5.56 8.21 6.78
CA TYR A 292 -4.43 7.87 5.95
C TYR A 292 -4.38 8.80 4.75
N ASP A 293 -3.18 9.11 4.30
CA ASP A 293 -2.92 9.78 3.04
C ASP A 293 -2.15 8.81 2.15
N TYR A 294 -2.79 8.34 1.09
CA TYR A 294 -2.21 7.44 0.10
C TYR A 294 -1.65 8.28 -1.03
N THR A 295 -0.36 8.19 -1.30
CA THR A 295 0.30 8.90 -2.40
C THR A 295 0.99 7.90 -3.32
N ILE A 296 0.61 7.84 -4.61
CA ILE A 296 1.40 7.13 -5.62
C ILE A 296 2.59 8.00 -5.99
N SER A 297 3.77 7.59 -5.55
CA SER A 297 5.01 8.35 -5.75
C SER A 297 5.57 8.16 -7.16
N SER A 298 5.49 6.93 -7.68
CA SER A 298 5.94 6.59 -9.02
C SER A 298 5.19 5.36 -9.53
N ILE A 299 5.04 5.29 -10.86
CA ILE A 299 4.74 4.06 -11.58
C ILE A 299 5.78 3.96 -12.69
N GLN A 300 6.56 2.89 -12.69
CA GLN A 300 7.71 2.70 -13.57
C GLN A 300 7.56 1.41 -14.35
N LYS A 301 8.04 1.42 -15.59
CA LYS A 301 8.06 0.25 -16.48
C LYS A 301 9.50 -0.14 -16.78
N TYR A 302 9.80 -1.42 -16.65
CA TYR A 302 11.14 -1.99 -16.81
C TYR A 302 11.09 -3.22 -17.70
N ALA A 303 11.97 -3.32 -18.69
CA ALA A 303 12.10 -4.54 -19.50
C ALA A 303 12.62 -5.69 -18.64
N TRP A 304 11.98 -6.86 -18.75
CA TRP A 304 12.32 -8.06 -17.99
C TRP A 304 11.98 -9.36 -18.75
N ALA A 305 13.01 -10.08 -19.19
CA ALA A 305 12.85 -11.30 -19.98
C ALA A 305 11.98 -11.05 -21.24
N SER A 306 10.85 -11.77 -21.39
CA SER A 306 9.94 -11.58 -22.53
C SER A 306 8.94 -10.43 -22.37
N ASP A 307 8.76 -9.96 -21.14
CA ASP A 307 7.71 -9.04 -20.73
C ASP A 307 8.32 -7.74 -20.18
N ASP A 308 7.47 -6.77 -19.86
CA ASP A 308 7.84 -5.61 -19.06
C ASP A 308 7.21 -5.74 -17.66
N ASN A 309 7.99 -5.47 -16.62
CA ASN A 309 7.46 -5.27 -15.28
C ASN A 309 6.97 -3.83 -15.11
N ILE A 310 5.80 -3.68 -14.48
CA ILE A 310 5.29 -2.40 -13.98
C ILE A 310 5.42 -2.41 -12.46
N ILE A 311 6.10 -1.41 -11.90
CA ILE A 311 6.31 -1.22 -10.47
C ILE A 311 5.68 0.08 -10.02
N GLY A 312 4.79 0.03 -9.03
CA GLY A 312 4.14 1.18 -8.40
C GLY A 312 4.61 1.36 -6.97
N LYS A 313 5.06 2.58 -6.62
CA LYS A 313 5.50 2.96 -5.28
C LYS A 313 4.39 3.73 -4.56
N LEU A 314 3.70 3.08 -3.64
CA LEU A 314 2.64 3.68 -2.82
C LEU A 314 3.18 4.09 -1.45
N THR A 315 3.08 5.36 -1.10
CA THR A 315 3.39 5.86 0.25
C THR A 315 2.11 6.08 1.02
N ILE A 316 2.00 5.47 2.20
CA ILE A 316 0.86 5.61 3.11
C ILE A 316 1.32 6.41 4.32
N THR A 317 0.74 7.59 4.52
CA THR A 317 1.05 8.47 5.65
C THR A 317 -0.10 8.48 6.66
N ASN A 318 0.19 8.26 7.94
CA ASN A 318 -0.80 8.41 9.00
C ASN A 318 -0.94 9.89 9.40
N LYS A 319 -2.01 10.53 8.95
CA LYS A 319 -2.35 11.91 9.33
C LYS A 319 -2.97 12.03 10.72
N GLY A 320 -3.29 10.91 11.38
CA GLY A 320 -3.81 10.87 12.74
C GLY A 320 -2.81 11.31 13.82
N ALA A 321 -3.32 11.49 15.03
CA ALA A 321 -2.52 11.81 16.22
C ALA A 321 -2.07 10.56 17.01
N LYS A 322 -2.54 9.37 16.63
CA LYS A 322 -2.22 8.08 17.26
C LYS A 322 -1.63 7.15 16.22
N THR A 323 -0.84 6.17 16.66
CA THR A 323 -0.36 5.07 15.81
C THR A 323 -1.54 4.35 15.15
N ALA A 324 -1.41 4.07 13.86
CA ALA A 324 -2.43 3.44 13.04
C ALA A 324 -1.92 2.10 12.49
N PRO A 325 -2.76 1.06 12.36
CA PRO A 325 -2.37 -0.16 11.65
C PRO A 325 -2.11 0.11 10.17
N ILE A 326 -1.28 -0.69 9.51
CA ILE A 326 -1.15 -0.62 8.05
C ILE A 326 -2.46 -1.12 7.43
N PRO A 327 -3.15 -0.32 6.58
CA PRO A 327 -4.37 -0.74 5.93
C PRO A 327 -4.12 -1.91 4.96
N LYS A 328 -4.99 -2.92 4.97
CA LYS A 328 -5.02 -3.95 3.92
C LYS A 328 -5.68 -3.36 2.67
N ILE A 329 -4.88 -3.09 1.64
CA ILE A 329 -5.32 -2.43 0.41
C ILE A 329 -4.78 -3.23 -0.77
N ASP A 330 -5.67 -3.58 -1.69
CA ASP A 330 -5.28 -4.20 -2.95
C ASP A 330 -4.99 -3.11 -3.99
N GLY A 331 -3.89 -3.29 -4.73
CA GLY A 331 -3.49 -2.42 -5.83
C GLY A 331 -3.79 -3.06 -7.19
N VAL A 332 -4.17 -2.26 -8.18
CA VAL A 332 -4.32 -2.72 -9.57
C VAL A 332 -3.84 -1.65 -10.52
N PHE A 333 -3.01 -2.01 -11.51
CA PHE A 333 -2.64 -1.07 -12.59
C PHE A 333 -3.68 -1.15 -13.71
N TYR A 334 -4.01 0.01 -14.29
CA TYR A 334 -4.79 0.12 -15.52
C TYR A 334 -3.95 0.82 -16.58
N VAL A 335 -3.70 0.13 -17.69
CA VAL A 335 -3.00 0.67 -18.87
C VAL A 335 -4.03 1.28 -19.82
N ASP A 336 -3.77 2.51 -20.26
CA ASP A 336 -4.58 3.27 -21.22
C ASP A 336 -6.09 3.31 -20.86
N ASN A 337 -6.36 3.37 -19.55
CA ASN A 337 -7.69 3.47 -18.92
C ASN A 337 -8.60 2.23 -19.02
N SER A 338 -8.16 1.11 -19.59
CA SER A 338 -9.05 -0.04 -19.83
C SER A 338 -8.43 -1.40 -19.51
N ALA A 339 -7.15 -1.62 -19.82
CA ALA A 339 -6.51 -2.91 -19.61
C ALA A 339 -6.04 -3.07 -18.16
N GLU A 340 -6.67 -3.99 -17.44
CA GLU A 340 -6.31 -4.34 -16.08
C GLU A 340 -5.04 -5.21 -16.05
N VAL A 341 -4.09 -4.82 -15.19
CA VAL A 341 -2.90 -5.62 -14.88
C VAL A 341 -2.96 -5.98 -13.41
N THR A 342 -3.14 -7.27 -13.14
CA THR A 342 -3.12 -7.83 -11.78
C THR A 342 -1.79 -7.54 -11.11
N THR A 343 -1.83 -7.09 -9.85
CA THR A 343 -0.62 -6.80 -9.09
C THR A 343 -0.49 -7.66 -7.84
N LYS A 344 0.75 -7.81 -7.38
CA LYS A 344 1.10 -8.36 -6.07
C LYS A 344 1.88 -7.29 -5.30
N GLU A 345 1.71 -7.24 -3.98
CA GLU A 345 2.54 -6.41 -3.11
C GLU A 345 3.92 -7.09 -2.92
N LEU A 346 5.01 -6.32 -3.02
CA LEU A 346 6.35 -6.80 -2.67
C LEU A 346 6.51 -6.78 -1.15
N PRO A 347 6.87 -7.91 -0.51
CA PRO A 347 7.01 -8.00 0.93
C PRO A 347 8.34 -7.38 1.40
N LEU A 348 8.42 -6.05 1.33
CA LEU A 348 9.62 -5.27 1.71
C LEU A 348 9.48 -4.59 3.08
N THR A 349 8.25 -4.32 3.52
CA THR A 349 8.01 -3.65 4.80
C THR A 349 8.00 -4.66 5.95
N THR A 350 8.75 -4.38 7.01
CA THR A 350 8.67 -5.11 8.29
C THR A 350 7.84 -4.36 9.33
N GLN A 351 7.35 -3.16 9.00
CA GLN A 351 6.54 -2.37 9.92
C GLN A 351 5.17 -3.04 10.12
N LEU A 352 4.70 -3.09 11.37
CA LEU A 352 3.36 -3.60 11.70
C LEU A 352 2.32 -2.47 11.83
N SER A 353 2.78 -1.23 11.97
CA SER A 353 1.94 -0.06 12.17
C SER A 353 2.67 1.21 11.73
N ILE A 354 1.91 2.27 11.49
CA ILE A 354 2.38 3.58 11.06
C ILE A 354 2.20 4.54 12.26
N PRO A 355 3.28 4.97 12.92
CA PRO A 355 3.19 5.95 14.01
C PRO A 355 2.53 7.26 13.56
N ALA A 356 2.10 8.08 14.51
CA ALA A 356 1.46 9.36 14.21
C ALA A 356 2.38 10.22 13.33
N LYS A 357 1.82 10.77 12.23
CA LYS A 357 2.54 11.62 11.26
C LYS A 357 3.70 10.97 10.52
N GLN A 358 3.86 9.64 10.63
CA GLN A 358 4.87 8.88 9.90
C GLN A 358 4.27 8.20 8.67
N SER A 359 5.14 7.64 7.84
CA SER A 359 4.77 6.98 6.59
C SER A 359 5.38 5.60 6.46
N VAL A 360 4.71 4.74 5.71
CA VAL A 360 5.23 3.47 5.20
C VAL A 360 5.16 3.46 3.68
N THR A 361 6.10 2.79 3.03
CA THR A 361 6.15 2.65 1.57
C THR A 361 5.89 1.19 1.18
N LEU A 362 4.87 0.99 0.37
CA LEU A 362 4.52 -0.29 -0.23
C LEU A 362 4.86 -0.27 -1.72
N TYR A 363 5.26 -1.41 -2.25
CA TYR A 363 5.53 -1.58 -3.68
C TYR A 363 4.58 -2.62 -4.25
N TYR A 364 4.00 -2.32 -5.40
CA TYR A 364 3.14 -3.24 -6.14
C TYR A 364 3.78 -3.53 -7.49
N TYR A 365 3.77 -4.78 -7.92
CA TYR A 365 4.34 -5.19 -9.20
C TYR A 365 3.33 -5.99 -10.04
N GLY A 366 3.38 -5.81 -11.35
CA GLY A 366 2.63 -6.57 -12.36
C GLY A 366 3.45 -6.78 -13.62
N SER A 367 3.02 -7.72 -14.49
CA SER A 367 3.66 -8.00 -15.78
C SER A 367 2.76 -7.55 -16.93
N VAL A 368 3.34 -6.98 -17.97
CA VAL A 368 2.64 -6.61 -19.21
C VAL A 368 3.49 -7.06 -20.40
N ALA A 369 2.86 -7.50 -21.49
CA ALA A 369 3.59 -7.89 -22.69
C ALA A 369 4.42 -6.70 -23.22
N SER A 370 5.66 -6.96 -23.64
CA SER A 370 6.61 -5.95 -24.13
C SER A 370 6.15 -5.20 -25.39
N SER A 371 5.19 -5.78 -26.13
CA SER A 371 4.56 -5.15 -27.30
C SER A 371 3.57 -4.02 -26.95
N ILE A 372 3.14 -3.93 -25.69
CA ILE A 372 2.16 -2.93 -25.26
C ILE A 372 2.87 -1.59 -25.01
N LYS A 373 2.50 -0.59 -25.82
CA LYS A 373 2.87 0.80 -25.59
C LYS A 373 2.04 1.33 -24.43
N VAL A 374 2.71 1.76 -23.38
CA VAL A 374 2.07 2.28 -22.17
C VAL A 374 2.13 3.81 -22.23
N SER A 375 0.99 4.46 -22.52
CA SER A 375 0.93 5.92 -22.59
C SER A 375 0.37 6.53 -21.30
N ASN A 376 -0.64 5.89 -20.70
CA ASN A 376 -1.22 6.29 -19.43
C ASN A 376 -1.27 5.11 -18.46
N LEU A 377 -0.76 5.31 -17.23
CA LEU A 377 -0.89 4.37 -16.13
C LEU A 377 -1.75 4.97 -15.03
N LYS A 378 -2.78 4.24 -14.63
CA LYS A 378 -3.55 4.52 -13.41
C LYS A 378 -3.29 3.43 -12.39
N PHE A 379 -3.21 3.80 -11.13
CA PHE A 379 -3.16 2.86 -10.02
C PHE A 379 -4.44 2.98 -9.22
N LYS A 380 -5.26 1.93 -9.25
CA LYS A 380 -6.50 1.86 -8.48
C LYS A 380 -6.27 1.12 -7.17
N LEU A 381 -6.82 1.68 -6.10
CA LEU A 381 -6.79 1.11 -4.76
C LEU A 381 -8.15 0.51 -4.43
N PHE A 382 -8.14 -0.68 -3.85
CA PHE A 382 -9.35 -1.37 -3.43
C PHE A 382 -9.25 -1.83 -1.98
N LYS A 383 -10.40 -1.82 -1.31
CA LYS A 383 -10.60 -2.45 -0.02
C LYS A 383 -11.33 -3.76 -0.24
N THR A 384 -10.80 -4.85 0.29
CA THR A 384 -11.45 -6.16 0.25
C THR A 384 -11.87 -6.58 1.65
N GLU A 385 -13.17 -6.82 1.85
CA GLU A 385 -13.75 -7.34 3.10
C GLU A 385 -14.63 -8.56 2.76
N GLY A 386 -14.16 -9.76 3.09
CA GLY A 386 -14.79 -11.01 2.62
C GLY A 386 -14.72 -11.11 1.10
N GLU A 387 -15.86 -11.32 0.45
CA GLU A 387 -15.98 -11.38 -1.02
C GLU A 387 -16.22 -10.00 -1.66
N THR A 388 -16.43 -8.95 -0.85
CA THR A 388 -16.73 -7.61 -1.38
C THR A 388 -15.45 -6.82 -1.60
N LYS A 389 -15.23 -6.42 -2.87
CA LYS A 389 -14.14 -5.52 -3.29
C LYS A 389 -14.71 -4.14 -3.61
N THR A 390 -14.26 -3.12 -2.88
CA THR A 390 -14.73 -1.73 -3.04
C THR A 390 -13.60 -0.85 -3.54
N GLU A 391 -13.81 -0.13 -4.65
CA GLU A 391 -12.85 0.86 -5.14
C GLU A 391 -12.75 2.04 -4.15
N LEU A 392 -11.53 2.32 -3.68
CA LEU A 392 -11.25 3.45 -2.80
C LEU A 392 -10.81 4.68 -3.58
N ALA A 393 -9.90 4.50 -4.53
CA ALA A 393 -9.27 5.61 -5.25
C ALA A 393 -8.75 5.17 -6.61
N SER A 394 -8.63 6.14 -7.52
CA SER A 394 -7.94 6.01 -8.80
C SER A 394 -6.87 7.10 -8.88
N LEU A 395 -5.61 6.68 -8.74
CA LEU A 395 -4.45 7.56 -8.63
C LEU A 395 -3.68 7.60 -9.95
N ILE A 396 -3.12 8.75 -10.28
CA ILE A 396 -2.24 8.94 -11.45
C ILE A 396 -0.94 9.62 -11.05
N THR A 397 0.15 9.34 -11.76
CA THR A 397 1.41 10.08 -11.62
C THR A 397 1.48 11.14 -12.72
N LYS A 398 1.98 12.34 -12.38
CA LYS A 398 1.97 13.48 -13.31
C LYS A 398 2.90 13.31 -14.52
N ASP A 399 3.93 12.47 -14.42
CA ASP A 399 4.84 12.14 -15.51
C ASP A 399 5.32 10.70 -15.38
N ALA A 400 5.69 10.07 -16.50
CA ALA A 400 6.43 8.81 -16.50
C ALA A 400 7.76 9.05 -15.76
N VAL A 401 7.95 8.43 -14.59
CA VAL A 401 9.18 8.60 -13.83
C VAL A 401 10.28 7.82 -14.53
N ASN A 402 10.98 8.48 -15.44
CA ASN A 402 12.17 7.94 -16.07
C ASN A 402 13.19 7.56 -14.99
N PRO A 403 13.86 6.40 -15.10
CA PRO A 403 14.95 6.04 -14.20
C PRO A 403 16.02 7.14 -14.16
N SER A 404 16.58 7.41 -12.98
CA SER A 404 17.67 8.39 -12.85
C SER A 404 18.87 7.98 -13.70
N THR A 405 19.50 8.94 -14.37
CA THR A 405 20.75 8.72 -15.10
C THR A 405 21.94 9.03 -14.18
N ILE A 406 22.90 8.12 -14.11
CA ILE A 406 24.09 8.19 -13.27
C ILE A 406 25.29 8.33 -14.20
N ALA A 407 26.02 9.43 -14.07
CA ALA A 407 27.22 9.68 -14.87
C ALA A 407 28.38 8.76 -14.47
N VAL A 408 29.38 8.63 -15.35
CA VAL A 408 30.60 7.85 -15.10
C VAL A 408 31.28 8.35 -13.82
N GLY A 409 31.69 7.43 -12.95
CA GLY A 409 32.34 7.72 -11.67
C GLY A 409 31.41 8.30 -10.58
N SER A 410 30.13 8.56 -10.89
CA SER A 410 29.16 9.04 -9.92
C SER A 410 28.52 7.88 -9.14
N THR A 411 28.14 8.17 -7.89
CA THR A 411 27.55 7.19 -6.99
C THR A 411 26.03 7.27 -7.00
N TYR A 412 25.38 6.12 -7.19
CA TYR A 412 23.94 5.96 -6.99
C TYR A 412 23.67 5.51 -5.56
N ASN A 413 22.81 6.23 -4.84
CA ASN A 413 22.46 5.93 -3.45
C ASN A 413 21.04 5.39 -3.36
N ILE A 414 20.87 4.29 -2.64
CA ILE A 414 19.57 3.73 -2.28
C ILE A 414 19.41 3.89 -0.78
N ASN A 415 18.29 4.48 -0.37
CA ASN A 415 17.84 4.55 1.02
C ASN A 415 16.33 4.34 1.04
N ASP A 416 15.90 3.08 1.02
CA ASP A 416 14.50 2.72 0.83
C ASP A 416 14.17 1.35 1.42
N ASN A 417 13.00 1.22 2.06
CA ASN A 417 12.47 -0.02 2.64
C ASN A 417 13.50 -0.91 3.36
N GLY A 418 14.32 -0.30 4.22
CA GLY A 418 15.32 -1.01 5.00
C GLY A 418 16.58 -1.38 4.22
N GLU A 419 16.74 -0.92 2.98
CA GLU A 419 17.97 -1.00 2.19
C GLU A 419 18.68 0.35 2.12
N LYS A 420 19.94 0.38 2.56
CA LYS A 420 20.85 1.53 2.53
C LYS A 420 22.17 1.09 1.93
N MET A 421 22.41 1.46 0.68
CA MET A 421 23.62 1.08 -0.04
C MET A 421 23.94 2.09 -1.13
N SER A 422 25.14 1.98 -1.67
CA SER A 422 25.52 2.76 -2.85
C SER A 422 26.23 1.90 -3.89
N ALA A 423 26.05 2.26 -5.17
CA ALA A 423 26.68 1.59 -6.29
C ALA A 423 27.40 2.60 -7.19
N THR A 424 28.61 2.27 -7.65
CA THR A 424 29.40 3.11 -8.58
C THR A 424 30.04 2.22 -9.65
N VAL A 425 29.94 2.60 -10.92
CA VAL A 425 30.68 1.93 -12.00
C VAL A 425 32.13 2.39 -11.98
N THR A 426 33.06 1.44 -12.00
CA THR A 426 34.50 1.68 -11.83
C THR A 426 35.31 1.37 -13.07
N ASP A 427 34.96 0.32 -13.81
CA ASP A 427 35.71 -0.13 -14.99
C ASP A 427 34.81 -0.95 -15.93
N VAL A 428 35.21 -1.09 -17.19
CA VAL A 428 34.59 -1.99 -18.16
C VAL A 428 35.66 -2.75 -18.94
N ARG A 429 35.39 -4.02 -19.25
CA ARG A 429 36.30 -4.87 -20.01
C ARG A 429 35.53 -5.75 -20.98
N LEU A 430 36.06 -5.87 -22.18
CA LEU A 430 35.59 -6.84 -23.17
C LEU A 430 36.45 -8.11 -23.09
N PHE A 431 35.80 -9.25 -22.84
CA PHE A 431 36.42 -10.57 -22.89
C PHE A 431 36.04 -11.23 -24.21
N GLN A 432 37.06 -11.60 -24.99
CA GLN A 432 36.86 -12.22 -26.30
C GLN A 432 36.57 -13.71 -26.14
N GLY A 433 35.44 -14.16 -26.67
CA GLY A 433 35.07 -15.57 -26.75
C GLY A 433 35.10 -16.10 -28.18
N GLU A 434 34.80 -17.40 -28.33
CA GLU A 434 34.79 -18.08 -29.64
C GLU A 434 33.65 -17.59 -30.53
N TYR A 435 32.43 -17.50 -29.98
CA TYR A 435 31.21 -17.12 -30.71
C TYR A 435 30.63 -15.76 -30.29
N LYS A 436 30.74 -15.43 -29.00
CA LYS A 436 30.23 -14.19 -28.40
C LYS A 436 31.32 -13.57 -27.54
N ASN A 437 31.21 -12.27 -27.31
CA ASN A 437 32.05 -11.59 -26.34
C ASN A 437 31.27 -11.43 -25.03
N THR A 438 31.97 -11.50 -23.91
CA THR A 438 31.40 -11.14 -22.60
C THR A 438 31.84 -9.73 -22.27
N TYR A 439 30.88 -8.82 -22.15
CA TYR A 439 31.14 -7.46 -21.68
C TYR A 439 30.97 -7.40 -20.16
N ALA A 440 32.06 -7.14 -19.45
CA ALA A 440 32.12 -7.11 -17.99
C ALA A 440 32.17 -5.66 -17.49
N ILE A 441 31.28 -5.34 -16.56
CA ILE A 441 31.14 -4.01 -15.96
C ILE A 441 31.43 -4.15 -14.47
N TYR A 442 32.52 -3.53 -14.02
CA TYR A 442 32.99 -3.60 -12.64
C TYR A 442 32.34 -2.50 -11.83
N MET A 443 31.74 -2.87 -10.70
CA MET A 443 31.03 -1.94 -9.84
C MET A 443 31.42 -2.12 -8.38
N ASP A 444 31.52 -1.00 -7.67
CA ASP A 444 31.68 -0.95 -6.22
C ASP A 444 30.33 -0.81 -5.54
N PHE A 445 30.01 -1.76 -4.67
CA PHE A 445 28.78 -1.80 -3.88
C PHE A 445 29.13 -1.57 -2.42
N SER A 446 28.71 -0.46 -1.82
CA SER A 446 29.01 -0.12 -0.43
C SER A 446 27.82 -0.37 0.49
N ASN A 447 28.06 -0.98 1.65
CA ASN A 447 27.05 -1.16 2.68
C ASN A 447 26.94 0.12 3.53
N LEU A 448 25.80 0.81 3.43
CA LEU A 448 25.51 2.02 4.20
C LEU A 448 24.54 1.75 5.37
N GLN A 449 24.37 0.48 5.73
CA GLN A 449 23.62 0.05 6.92
C GLN A 449 24.49 0.12 8.17
N ASP A 450 23.83 0.13 9.33
CA ASP A 450 24.50 0.11 10.64
C ASP A 450 25.03 -1.27 11.04
N ARG A 451 24.77 -2.32 10.23
CA ARG A 451 25.17 -3.71 10.50
C ARG A 451 25.75 -4.37 9.27
N ALA A 452 26.62 -5.35 9.50
CA ALA A 452 27.14 -6.20 8.44
C ALA A 452 26.00 -7.00 7.79
N LYS A 453 25.97 -7.04 6.45
CA LYS A 453 24.91 -7.71 5.67
C LYS A 453 25.48 -8.14 4.31
N LEU A 454 24.90 -9.18 3.71
CA LEU A 454 25.05 -9.42 2.27
C LEU A 454 24.39 -8.25 1.52
N THR A 455 25.10 -7.63 0.58
CA THR A 455 24.42 -6.64 -0.28
C THR A 455 23.37 -7.33 -1.15
N SER A 456 22.31 -6.62 -1.50
CA SER A 456 21.27 -7.15 -2.38
C SER A 456 21.83 -7.47 -3.77
N ASN A 457 21.28 -8.49 -4.42
CA ASN A 457 21.49 -8.76 -5.83
C ASN A 457 20.78 -7.69 -6.65
N TRP A 458 21.39 -7.36 -7.78
CA TRP A 458 20.85 -6.41 -8.74
C TRP A 458 20.65 -7.12 -10.07
N ALA A 459 19.63 -6.68 -10.79
CA ALA A 459 19.28 -7.21 -12.11
C ALA A 459 18.91 -6.06 -13.06
N GLY A 460 18.94 -6.36 -14.34
CA GLY A 460 18.66 -5.41 -15.40
C GLY A 460 19.30 -5.82 -16.72
N TYR A 461 19.59 -4.84 -17.58
CA TYR A 461 20.09 -5.08 -18.94
C TYR A 461 21.15 -4.06 -19.35
N LEU A 462 22.05 -4.51 -20.23
CA LEU A 462 22.91 -3.64 -21.01
C LEU A 462 22.13 -3.15 -22.23
N GLN A 463 22.21 -1.86 -22.54
CA GLN A 463 21.58 -1.26 -23.72
C GLN A 463 22.65 -0.61 -24.60
N SER A 464 22.73 -1.02 -25.87
CA SER A 464 23.59 -0.37 -26.87
C SER A 464 23.07 1.02 -27.24
N ALA A 465 23.90 1.83 -27.92
CA ALA A 465 23.47 3.14 -28.44
C ALA A 465 22.29 3.05 -29.43
N THR A 466 22.14 1.92 -30.12
CA THR A 466 21.02 1.63 -31.04
C THR A 466 19.74 1.18 -30.33
N GLY A 467 19.78 0.98 -29.00
CA GLY A 467 18.63 0.59 -28.19
C GLY A 467 18.47 -0.91 -27.99
N THR A 468 19.32 -1.74 -28.59
CA THR A 468 19.33 -3.20 -28.39
C THR A 468 19.67 -3.53 -26.94
N ILE A 469 18.87 -4.40 -26.31
CA ILE A 469 19.05 -4.82 -24.92
C ILE A 469 19.68 -6.21 -24.84
N PHE A 470 20.54 -6.41 -23.85
CA PHE A 470 21.20 -7.67 -23.54
C PHE A 470 21.05 -7.98 -22.05
N ASP A 471 20.64 -9.20 -21.74
CA ASP A 471 20.48 -9.65 -20.36
C ASP A 471 21.82 -9.64 -19.62
N THR A 472 21.74 -9.27 -18.34
CA THR A 472 22.92 -9.21 -17.48
C THR A 472 22.91 -10.31 -16.42
N LYS A 473 24.10 -10.71 -15.99
CA LYS A 473 24.30 -11.57 -14.82
C LYS A 473 25.21 -10.85 -13.83
N MET A 474 24.92 -11.01 -12.54
CA MET A 474 25.72 -10.46 -11.46
C MET A 474 26.64 -11.53 -10.88
N ILE A 475 27.93 -11.24 -10.81
CA ILE A 475 28.95 -12.04 -10.14
C ILE A 475 29.38 -11.27 -8.91
N LYS A 476 29.19 -11.86 -7.74
CA LYS A 476 29.53 -11.27 -6.45
C LYS A 476 29.95 -12.33 -5.44
N THR A 477 30.45 -11.90 -4.29
CA THR A 477 30.80 -12.80 -3.20
C THR A 477 29.62 -13.11 -2.28
N THR A 478 29.76 -14.15 -1.46
CA THR A 478 28.82 -14.50 -0.39
C THR A 478 29.27 -13.96 0.98
N ASN A 479 30.24 -13.05 1.01
CA ASN A 479 30.75 -12.45 2.23
C ASN A 479 29.77 -11.39 2.77
N LEU A 480 29.62 -11.33 4.09
CA LEU A 480 28.98 -10.18 4.74
C LEU A 480 29.88 -8.95 4.60
N ILE A 481 29.28 -7.83 4.21
CA ILE A 481 30.00 -6.56 4.05
C ILE A 481 29.75 -5.71 5.28
N ASN A 482 30.80 -5.28 5.97
CA ASN A 482 30.66 -4.45 7.18
C ASN A 482 30.15 -3.03 6.84
N PRO A 483 29.58 -2.30 7.83
CA PRO A 483 29.20 -0.91 7.65
C PRO A 483 30.34 -0.06 7.08
N SER A 484 30.04 0.78 6.09
CA SER A 484 30.99 1.64 5.36
C SER A 484 32.10 0.91 4.60
N LYS A 485 32.06 -0.43 4.51
CA LYS A 485 32.90 -1.23 3.61
C LYS A 485 32.16 -1.50 2.30
N LYS A 486 32.92 -1.96 1.31
CA LYS A 486 32.40 -2.27 -0.03
C LYS A 486 32.73 -3.68 -0.48
N GLU A 487 32.00 -4.14 -1.48
CA GLU A 487 32.39 -5.27 -2.32
C GLU A 487 32.50 -4.86 -3.78
N GLN A 488 33.40 -5.52 -4.51
CA GLN A 488 33.45 -5.45 -5.95
C GLN A 488 32.51 -6.50 -6.55
N VAL A 489 31.67 -6.05 -7.48
CA VAL A 489 30.71 -6.84 -8.24
C VAL A 489 31.06 -6.72 -9.72
N ILE A 490 30.89 -7.81 -10.48
CA ILE A 490 30.96 -7.77 -11.94
C ILE A 490 29.55 -8.02 -12.49
N ILE A 491 29.08 -7.11 -13.33
CA ILE A 491 27.88 -7.30 -14.14
C ILE A 491 28.33 -7.71 -15.54
N THR A 492 27.94 -8.90 -16.00
CA THR A 492 28.33 -9.43 -17.31
C THR A 492 27.15 -9.46 -18.26
N ALA A 493 27.36 -9.09 -19.53
CA ALA A 493 26.41 -9.28 -20.62
C ALA A 493 27.07 -10.03 -21.78
N GLU A 494 26.37 -11.02 -22.34
CA GLU A 494 26.82 -11.74 -23.54
C GLU A 494 26.38 -10.99 -24.79
N VAL A 495 27.33 -10.58 -25.62
CA VAL A 495 27.07 -9.75 -26.80
C VAL A 495 27.66 -10.35 -28.09
N PRO A 496 27.04 -10.10 -29.26
CA PRO A 496 27.63 -10.46 -30.56
C PRO A 496 29.00 -9.81 -30.77
N LYS A 497 29.86 -10.41 -31.61
CA LYS A 497 31.23 -9.91 -31.85
C LYS A 497 31.29 -8.56 -32.56
N ASP A 498 30.26 -8.24 -33.32
CA ASP A 498 30.13 -7.07 -34.19
C ASP A 498 29.34 -5.92 -33.56
N ILE A 499 28.87 -6.08 -32.31
CA ILE A 499 28.11 -5.01 -31.66
C ILE A 499 29.03 -3.83 -31.31
N ASP A 500 28.59 -2.61 -31.61
CA ASP A 500 29.21 -1.40 -31.10
C ASP A 500 28.68 -1.08 -29.69
N LEU A 501 29.60 -1.05 -28.71
CA LEU A 501 29.30 -0.73 -27.31
C LEU A 501 29.68 0.71 -26.94
N ASN A 502 30.14 1.53 -27.90
CA ASN A 502 30.34 2.94 -27.65
C ASN A 502 29.02 3.60 -27.22
N ASN A 503 29.07 4.36 -26.13
CA ASN A 503 27.89 4.97 -25.49
C ASN A 503 26.82 3.96 -25.04
N ALA A 504 27.18 2.69 -24.85
CA ALA A 504 26.30 1.75 -24.17
C ALA A 504 26.02 2.20 -22.72
N SER A 505 24.89 1.75 -22.20
CA SER A 505 24.45 2.09 -20.85
C SER A 505 23.90 0.87 -20.14
N LEU A 506 24.04 0.85 -18.81
CA LEU A 506 23.56 -0.24 -17.98
C LEU A 506 22.31 0.21 -17.22
N MET A 507 21.16 -0.42 -17.48
CA MET A 507 19.99 -0.28 -16.62
C MET A 507 20.08 -1.33 -15.52
N LEU A 508 20.14 -0.91 -14.26
CA LEU A 508 20.31 -1.83 -13.13
C LEU A 508 19.54 -1.38 -11.90
N GLY A 509 18.89 -2.31 -11.21
CA GLY A 509 18.16 -2.06 -9.97
C GLY A 509 18.11 -3.27 -9.04
N LEU A 510 17.47 -3.12 -7.89
CA LEU A 510 17.35 -4.15 -6.86
C LEU A 510 16.50 -5.32 -7.35
N ALA A 511 17.06 -6.53 -7.35
CA ALA A 511 16.36 -7.74 -7.75
C ALA A 511 15.42 -8.23 -6.64
N TYR A 512 14.23 -8.69 -7.02
CA TYR A 512 13.23 -9.22 -6.07
C TYR A 512 12.62 -10.54 -6.54
N ASN A 513 12.02 -11.27 -5.60
CA ASN A 513 11.14 -12.41 -5.84
C ASN A 513 9.93 -12.37 -4.89
N GLU A 514 9.16 -13.45 -4.82
CA GLU A 514 7.97 -13.55 -3.96
C GLU A 514 8.25 -13.38 -2.46
N LYS A 515 9.51 -13.50 -2.03
CA LYS A 515 9.96 -13.32 -0.63
C LYS A 515 10.56 -11.95 -0.36
N GLY A 516 10.62 -11.05 -1.36
CA GLY A 516 11.18 -9.71 -1.23
C GLY A 516 12.53 -9.58 -1.95
N LEU A 517 13.45 -8.80 -1.38
CA LEU A 517 14.79 -8.58 -1.95
C LEU A 517 15.63 -9.86 -1.94
N ILE A 518 16.37 -10.07 -3.03
CA ILE A 518 17.32 -11.17 -3.15
C ILE A 518 18.69 -10.64 -2.70
N ALA A 519 19.38 -11.35 -1.81
CA ALA A 519 20.76 -11.02 -1.40
C ALA A 519 21.74 -12.20 -1.54
N GLY A 520 21.21 -13.42 -1.74
CA GLY A 520 21.99 -14.63 -1.98
C GLY A 520 21.49 -15.31 -3.25
N GLU A 521 21.38 -16.64 -3.24
CA GLU A 521 20.82 -17.38 -4.37
C GLU A 521 19.30 -17.19 -4.49
N GLY A 522 18.83 -17.06 -5.72
CA GLY A 522 17.41 -16.95 -6.03
C GLY A 522 17.16 -16.39 -7.42
N ALA A 523 16.14 -16.93 -8.10
CA ALA A 523 15.68 -16.37 -9.37
C ALA A 523 14.91 -15.07 -9.12
N ALA A 524 15.27 -14.03 -9.87
CA ALA A 524 14.55 -12.77 -9.85
C ALA A 524 13.25 -12.88 -10.66
N LEU A 525 12.21 -12.18 -10.20
CA LEU A 525 10.96 -11.95 -10.94
C LEU A 525 10.92 -10.58 -11.61
N GLY A 526 11.92 -9.75 -11.33
CA GLY A 526 12.03 -8.38 -11.78
C GLY A 526 13.02 -7.60 -10.94
N TYR A 527 13.07 -6.28 -11.18
CA TYR A 527 13.86 -5.34 -10.40
C TYR A 527 13.13 -4.00 -10.22
N PHE A 528 13.51 -3.24 -9.21
CA PHE A 528 12.97 -1.89 -8.92
C PHE A 528 14.07 -0.95 -8.41
N ASN A 529 13.72 0.33 -8.23
CA ASN A 529 14.69 1.39 -7.90
C ASN A 529 15.86 1.41 -8.90
N ALA A 530 15.55 1.18 -10.17
CA ALA A 530 16.57 1.07 -11.21
C ALA A 530 17.11 2.46 -11.59
N ALA A 531 18.38 2.47 -11.97
CA ALA A 531 19.06 3.63 -12.53
C ALA A 531 19.77 3.26 -13.84
N LYS A 532 19.90 4.24 -14.73
CA LYS A 532 20.65 4.14 -15.97
C LYS A 532 22.08 4.63 -15.74
N PHE A 533 23.04 3.72 -15.70
CA PHE A 533 24.45 4.05 -15.55
C PHE A 533 25.11 4.29 -16.90
N ALA A 534 25.78 5.43 -17.04
CA ALA A 534 26.75 5.64 -18.09
C ALA A 534 28.00 4.79 -17.81
N LEU A 535 28.55 4.20 -18.87
CA LEU A 535 29.71 3.32 -18.76
C LEU A 535 30.98 4.07 -19.15
N PRO A 536 32.10 3.87 -18.43
CA PRO A 536 33.39 4.42 -18.84
C PRO A 536 33.84 3.83 -20.18
N VAL A 537 34.77 4.50 -20.83
CA VAL A 537 35.47 3.93 -21.98
C VAL A 537 36.40 2.83 -21.47
N GLN A 538 36.48 1.71 -22.20
CA GLN A 538 37.42 0.64 -21.89
C GLN A 538 38.85 1.20 -21.90
N LYS A 539 39.62 0.90 -20.86
CA LYS A 539 41.02 1.32 -20.78
C LYS A 539 41.84 0.65 -21.88
N GLU A 540 42.73 1.42 -22.48
CA GLU A 540 43.74 0.92 -23.41
C GLU A 540 44.68 -0.06 -22.70
N ILE A 541 45.22 -1.02 -23.47
CA ILE A 541 46.17 -2.01 -22.96
C ILE A 541 47.45 -1.28 -22.51
N SER A 542 47.82 -1.45 -21.24
CA SER A 542 49.02 -0.81 -20.68
C SER A 542 50.29 -1.46 -21.20
N ASN A 543 51.36 -0.68 -21.38
CA ASN A 543 52.72 -1.19 -21.64
C ASN A 543 53.64 -1.09 -20.40
N ASN A 544 53.08 -0.75 -19.25
CA ASN A 544 53.77 -0.61 -17.97
C ASN A 544 53.37 -1.76 -17.04
N PHE A 545 54.32 -2.25 -16.25
CA PHE A 545 54.07 -3.28 -15.24
C PHE A 545 53.79 -2.72 -13.83
N ASN A 546 53.51 -1.41 -13.75
CA ASN A 546 53.03 -0.75 -12.54
C ASN A 546 51.53 -0.50 -12.64
N ASP A 547 50.87 -0.39 -11.50
CA ASP A 547 49.43 -0.09 -11.36
C ASP A 547 48.49 -1.11 -12.03
N ILE A 548 48.83 -2.40 -11.91
CA ILE A 548 48.00 -3.49 -12.43
C ILE A 548 46.94 -3.84 -11.38
N HIS A 549 45.66 -3.71 -11.73
CA HIS A 549 44.56 -3.98 -10.81
C HIS A 549 43.84 -5.31 -11.07
N VAL A 550 43.62 -6.08 -10.01
CA VAL A 550 42.74 -7.26 -9.98
C VAL A 550 42.05 -7.35 -8.62
N GLY A 551 40.72 -7.39 -8.62
CA GLY A 551 39.96 -7.35 -7.37
C GLY A 551 40.34 -6.12 -6.52
N PRO A 552 40.66 -6.30 -5.23
CA PRO A 552 41.10 -5.22 -4.35
C PRO A 552 42.63 -4.99 -4.39
N TYR A 553 43.36 -5.67 -5.27
CA TYR A 553 44.82 -5.66 -5.27
C TYR A 553 45.38 -4.74 -6.37
N THR A 554 46.43 -4.01 -6.03
CA THR A 554 47.28 -3.27 -6.97
C THR A 554 48.65 -3.92 -6.98
N ILE A 555 49.13 -4.29 -8.16
CA ILE A 555 50.38 -5.02 -8.37
C ILE A 555 51.34 -4.12 -9.13
N ASN A 556 52.56 -4.02 -8.60
CA ASN A 556 53.67 -3.31 -9.22
C ASN A 556 54.84 -4.26 -9.38
N ILE A 557 55.14 -4.69 -10.61
CA ILE A 557 56.33 -5.49 -10.90
C ILE A 557 57.54 -4.56 -10.92
N LYS A 558 58.47 -4.78 -9.98
CA LYS A 558 59.66 -3.96 -9.75
C LYS A 558 60.82 -4.38 -10.64
N SER A 559 61.02 -5.68 -10.80
CA SER A 559 61.99 -6.25 -11.73
C SER A 559 61.41 -7.49 -12.39
N LEU A 560 61.81 -7.70 -13.64
CA LEU A 560 61.51 -8.90 -14.41
C LEU A 560 62.72 -9.26 -15.25
N VAL A 561 63.25 -10.45 -15.03
CA VAL A 561 64.33 -11.04 -15.81
C VAL A 561 63.80 -12.35 -16.37
N ALA A 562 63.83 -12.52 -17.69
CA ALA A 562 63.40 -13.74 -18.35
C ALA A 562 64.57 -14.26 -19.20
N TYR A 563 65.05 -15.46 -18.90
CA TYR A 563 66.16 -16.13 -19.55
C TYR A 563 65.67 -17.39 -20.26
N LEU A 564 66.28 -17.71 -21.39
CA LEU A 564 65.94 -18.87 -22.21
C LEU A 564 67.22 -19.61 -22.61
N ASP A 565 67.40 -20.83 -22.12
CA ASP A 565 68.48 -21.74 -22.53
C ASP A 565 67.91 -22.95 -23.25
N GLY A 566 68.08 -22.98 -24.57
CA GLY A 566 67.49 -24.02 -25.41
C GLY A 566 65.97 -24.04 -25.29
N LYS A 567 65.44 -24.95 -24.46
CA LYS A 567 64.00 -25.09 -24.16
C LYS A 567 63.66 -24.81 -22.70
N SER A 568 64.63 -24.54 -21.84
CA SER A 568 64.36 -24.27 -20.43
C SER A 568 64.15 -22.77 -20.23
N LEU A 569 62.99 -22.41 -19.71
CA LEU A 569 62.59 -21.06 -19.33
C LEU A 569 62.89 -20.85 -17.85
N ASP A 570 63.58 -19.74 -17.56
CA ASP A 570 63.81 -19.23 -16.22
C ASP A 570 63.29 -17.78 -16.16
N VAL A 571 62.39 -17.47 -15.23
CA VAL A 571 61.88 -16.12 -15.03
C VAL A 571 61.88 -15.74 -13.56
N ASP A 572 62.60 -14.65 -13.26
CA ASP A 572 62.60 -13.98 -11.98
C ASP A 572 61.70 -12.74 -12.01
N ILE A 573 60.74 -12.68 -11.09
CA ILE A 573 59.81 -11.56 -10.95
C ILE A 573 59.84 -11.06 -9.50
N SER A 574 60.26 -9.81 -9.30
CA SER A 574 60.04 -9.09 -8.04
C SER A 574 58.83 -8.19 -8.16
N SER A 575 57.90 -8.29 -7.21
CA SER A 575 56.68 -7.48 -7.22
C SER A 575 56.31 -6.94 -5.83
N GLN A 576 55.63 -5.79 -5.83
CA GLN A 576 55.00 -5.21 -4.65
C GLN A 576 53.48 -5.22 -4.85
N ILE A 577 52.77 -5.81 -3.89
CA ILE A 577 51.31 -5.94 -3.92
C ILE A 577 50.70 -5.18 -2.75
N GLU A 578 49.73 -4.33 -3.06
CA GLU A 578 48.95 -3.58 -2.07
C GLU A 578 47.49 -3.99 -2.13
N ARG A 579 46.89 -4.25 -0.96
CA ARG A 579 45.46 -4.58 -0.84
C ARG A 579 44.68 -3.38 -0.34
N ASN A 580 43.61 -3.02 -1.05
CA ASN A 580 42.64 -2.05 -0.59
C ASN A 580 41.71 -2.66 0.48
N LEU A 581 41.92 -2.26 1.73
CA LEU A 581 41.15 -2.74 2.89
C LEU A 581 39.74 -2.14 3.00
N ALA A 582 39.29 -1.33 2.04
CA ALA A 582 37.89 -0.95 1.93
C ALA A 582 37.01 -2.10 1.44
N TYR A 583 37.59 -3.13 0.80
CA TYR A 583 36.86 -4.27 0.25
C TYR A 583 36.79 -5.46 1.21
N ASP A 584 35.56 -5.83 1.59
CA ASP A 584 35.26 -7.07 2.32
C ASP A 584 34.87 -8.23 1.37
N GLY A 585 34.49 -7.90 0.13
CA GLY A 585 34.14 -8.86 -0.92
C GLY A 585 34.68 -8.42 -2.30
N TYR A 586 35.03 -9.37 -3.15
CA TYR A 586 35.54 -9.12 -4.50
C TYR A 586 35.43 -10.34 -5.42
N SER A 587 35.27 -10.11 -6.71
CA SER A 587 34.96 -11.13 -7.71
C SER A 587 36.17 -11.89 -8.27
N SER A 588 37.38 -11.31 -8.20
CA SER A 588 38.61 -11.96 -8.71
C SER A 588 39.83 -11.66 -7.84
N LYS A 589 40.79 -12.60 -7.83
CA LYS A 589 42.13 -12.48 -7.24
C LYS A 589 43.20 -13.21 -8.06
N LYS A 590 42.89 -13.45 -9.33
CA LYS A 590 43.70 -14.28 -10.24
C LYS A 590 44.00 -13.51 -11.51
N LEU A 591 45.25 -13.53 -11.91
CA LEU A 591 45.72 -13.08 -13.22
C LEU A 591 46.38 -14.24 -13.95
N THR A 592 46.56 -14.10 -15.25
CA THR A 592 47.32 -15.04 -16.07
C THR A 592 48.49 -14.31 -16.71
N LEU A 593 49.69 -14.79 -16.43
CA LEU A 593 50.91 -14.38 -17.11
C LEU A 593 51.06 -15.21 -18.38
N ALA A 594 51.42 -14.59 -19.50
CA ALA A 594 51.66 -15.31 -20.75
C ALA A 594 52.82 -14.70 -21.53
N PHE A 595 53.76 -15.55 -21.93
CA PHE A 595 54.85 -15.21 -22.84
C PHE A 595 54.42 -15.61 -24.23
N GLU A 596 54.32 -14.63 -25.12
CA GLU A 596 53.72 -14.80 -26.45
C GLU A 596 54.59 -14.15 -27.52
N ASP A 597 54.73 -14.82 -28.65
CA ASP A 597 55.20 -14.21 -29.88
C ASP A 597 53.98 -13.73 -30.67
N GLU A 598 53.69 -12.42 -30.56
CA GLU A 598 52.52 -11.82 -31.20
C GLU A 598 52.64 -11.79 -32.74
N SER A 599 53.85 -11.87 -33.29
CA SER A 599 54.06 -11.89 -34.74
C SER A 599 53.61 -13.21 -35.38
N THR A 600 53.67 -14.30 -34.61
CA THR A 600 53.29 -15.65 -35.03
C THR A 600 52.06 -16.17 -34.28
N ASN A 601 51.42 -15.31 -33.48
CA ASN A 601 50.30 -15.65 -32.59
C ASN A 601 50.55 -16.93 -31.78
N THR A 602 51.76 -17.06 -31.23
CA THR A 602 52.23 -18.27 -30.55
C THR A 602 52.42 -18.02 -29.07
N THR A 603 51.70 -18.74 -28.21
CA THR A 603 51.98 -18.79 -26.77
C THR A 603 53.15 -19.73 -26.50
N VAL A 604 54.22 -19.18 -25.91
CA VAL A 604 55.45 -19.88 -25.49
C VAL A 604 55.20 -20.56 -24.14
N TYR A 605 54.65 -19.81 -23.18
CA TYR A 605 54.30 -20.29 -21.84
C TYR A 605 53.18 -19.45 -21.25
N SER A 606 52.32 -20.04 -20.42
CA SER A 606 51.34 -19.29 -19.66
C SER A 606 51.07 -19.95 -18.31
N THR A 607 50.91 -19.14 -17.26
CA THR A 607 50.67 -19.63 -15.91
C THR A 607 49.77 -18.66 -15.13
N PRO A 608 48.88 -19.16 -14.27
CA PRO A 608 48.11 -18.32 -13.38
C PRO A 608 48.96 -17.80 -12.21
N LEU A 609 48.70 -16.55 -11.83
CA LEU A 609 49.17 -15.92 -10.60
C LEU A 609 47.96 -15.70 -9.69
N GLU A 610 47.95 -16.34 -8.53
CA GLU A 610 46.86 -16.20 -7.55
C GLU A 610 47.33 -15.36 -6.35
N ILE A 611 46.51 -14.41 -5.92
CA ILE A 611 46.85 -13.49 -4.82
C ILE A 611 46.07 -13.86 -3.57
N ASP A 612 46.76 -13.93 -2.42
CA ASP A 612 46.20 -14.31 -1.13
C ASP A 612 45.30 -15.57 -1.25
N THR A 613 45.82 -16.59 -1.94
CA THR A 613 45.12 -17.87 -2.13
C THR A 613 45.47 -18.87 -1.04
N THR A 614 44.45 -19.58 -0.56
CA THR A 614 44.56 -20.70 0.38
C THR A 614 44.33 -22.04 -0.33
N THR A 615 44.19 -22.03 -1.66
CA THR A 615 43.94 -23.22 -2.47
C THR A 615 45.18 -24.11 -2.48
N ALA A 616 45.02 -25.35 -2.00
CA ALA A 616 46.07 -26.36 -2.10
C ALA A 616 46.33 -26.67 -3.59
N GLY A 617 47.55 -26.42 -4.07
CA GLY A 617 47.96 -26.68 -5.46
C GLY A 617 48.05 -25.45 -6.38
N ALA A 618 47.86 -24.23 -5.88
CA ALA A 618 48.19 -23.03 -6.66
C ALA A 618 49.71 -23.01 -6.96
N LYS A 619 50.07 -22.98 -8.26
CA LYS A 619 51.47 -23.08 -8.70
C LYS A 619 52.29 -21.87 -8.27
N TYR A 620 51.73 -20.67 -8.44
CA TYR A 620 52.34 -19.40 -8.05
C TYR A 620 51.34 -18.58 -7.22
N SER A 621 51.64 -18.41 -5.93
CA SER A 621 50.82 -17.70 -4.95
C SER A 621 51.54 -16.46 -4.43
N LEU A 622 50.93 -15.29 -4.64
CA LEU A 622 51.46 -14.00 -4.21
C LEU A 622 50.71 -13.54 -2.96
N LYS A 623 51.38 -12.76 -2.11
CA LYS A 623 50.80 -12.20 -0.88
C LYS A 623 50.85 -10.68 -0.90
N THR A 624 50.05 -10.03 -0.06
CA THR A 624 50.22 -8.59 0.19
C THR A 624 51.64 -8.29 0.69
N GLY A 625 52.30 -7.27 0.13
CA GLY A 625 53.69 -6.90 0.41
C GLY A 625 54.64 -7.25 -0.73
N SER A 626 55.92 -7.43 -0.39
CA SER A 626 56.97 -7.77 -1.37
C SER A 626 56.97 -9.26 -1.66
N ASN A 627 57.03 -9.61 -2.94
CA ASN A 627 57.06 -10.98 -3.43
C ASN A 627 58.24 -11.18 -4.37
N TYR A 628 58.74 -12.40 -4.37
CA TYR A 628 59.67 -12.92 -5.37
C TYR A 628 59.07 -14.19 -5.95
N THR A 629 59.05 -14.31 -7.27
CA THR A 629 58.51 -15.46 -7.98
C THR A 629 59.50 -15.91 -9.03
N GLU A 630 59.90 -17.17 -8.92
CA GLU A 630 60.81 -17.84 -9.85
C GLU A 630 59.98 -18.87 -10.64
N ILE A 631 60.07 -18.82 -11.97
CA ILE A 631 59.35 -19.71 -12.90
C ILE A 631 60.39 -20.50 -13.67
N ASN A 632 60.50 -21.80 -13.36
CA ASN A 632 61.42 -22.73 -14.02
C ASN A 632 60.65 -23.83 -14.75
N GLU A 633 60.69 -23.83 -16.08
CA GLU A 633 59.85 -24.71 -16.90
C GLU A 633 60.54 -25.15 -18.18
N ASP A 634 60.32 -26.41 -18.56
CA ASP A 634 60.68 -26.88 -19.89
C ASP A 634 59.58 -26.54 -20.89
N LEU A 635 59.96 -25.81 -21.94
CA LEU A 635 59.07 -25.31 -22.96
C LEU A 635 58.86 -26.33 -24.08
N THR A 636 57.61 -26.41 -24.55
CA THR A 636 57.26 -27.18 -25.75
C THR A 636 57.51 -26.38 -27.03
N ARG A 637 57.51 -25.05 -26.94
CA ARG A 637 57.71 -24.11 -28.05
C ARG A 637 58.59 -22.96 -27.57
N VAL A 638 59.45 -22.44 -28.43
CA VAL A 638 60.32 -21.30 -28.15
C VAL A 638 60.21 -20.26 -29.27
N SER A 639 60.39 -18.99 -28.94
CA SER A 639 60.49 -17.91 -29.94
C SER A 639 61.59 -16.92 -29.55
N SER A 640 62.28 -16.38 -30.54
CA SER A 640 63.29 -15.34 -30.37
C SER A 640 62.67 -13.96 -30.08
N SER A 641 61.40 -13.75 -30.46
CA SER A 641 60.64 -12.55 -30.11
C SER A 641 59.60 -12.91 -29.06
N VAL A 642 59.61 -12.17 -27.94
CA VAL A 642 58.70 -12.43 -26.83
C VAL A 642 58.07 -11.14 -26.30
N THR A 643 56.76 -11.20 -26.11
CA THR A 643 55.94 -10.21 -25.43
C THR A 643 55.40 -10.84 -24.16
N LEU A 644 55.51 -10.12 -23.06
CA LEU A 644 54.84 -10.48 -21.82
C LEU A 644 53.46 -9.84 -21.80
N ASN A 645 52.44 -10.70 -21.77
CA ASN A 645 51.06 -10.33 -21.66
C ASN A 645 50.51 -10.73 -20.29
N ILE A 646 49.75 -9.83 -19.67
CA ILE A 646 49.03 -10.09 -18.43
C ILE A 646 47.54 -10.02 -18.74
N TYR A 647 46.86 -11.12 -18.46
CA TYR A 647 45.44 -11.29 -18.71
C TYR A 647 44.67 -11.40 -17.39
N GLU A 648 43.45 -10.89 -17.38
CA GLU A 648 42.43 -11.38 -16.47
C GLU A 648 41.59 -12.42 -17.19
N GLU A 649 41.13 -13.43 -16.44
CA GLU A 649 40.27 -14.48 -16.95
C GLU A 649 38.91 -14.45 -16.27
N LEU A 650 37.86 -14.57 -17.06
CA LEU A 650 36.48 -14.64 -16.60
C LEU A 650 35.76 -15.73 -17.38
N ASN A 651 35.27 -16.77 -16.69
CA ASN A 651 34.55 -17.91 -17.29
C ASN A 651 35.28 -18.55 -18.50
N GLY A 652 36.61 -18.63 -18.45
CA GLY A 652 37.43 -19.21 -19.52
C GLY A 652 37.79 -18.26 -20.67
N SER A 653 37.19 -17.07 -20.72
CA SER A 653 37.58 -16.01 -21.66
C SER A 653 38.66 -15.11 -21.05
N LYS A 654 39.53 -14.54 -21.88
CA LYS A 654 40.64 -13.68 -21.44
C LYS A 654 40.44 -12.23 -21.91
N SER A 655 40.87 -11.28 -21.08
CA SER A 655 41.01 -9.88 -21.46
C SER A 655 42.43 -9.41 -21.14
N LYS A 656 43.11 -8.82 -22.13
CA LYS A 656 44.50 -8.38 -22.01
C LYS A 656 44.54 -7.04 -21.25
N ILE A 657 45.32 -6.96 -20.18
CA ILE A 657 45.45 -5.75 -19.34
C ILE A 657 46.80 -5.08 -19.60
N VAL A 658 47.86 -5.88 -19.70
CA VAL A 658 49.22 -5.40 -20.00
C VAL A 658 49.77 -6.16 -21.18
N SER A 659 50.48 -5.45 -22.04
CA SER A 659 51.27 -6.01 -23.13
C SER A 659 52.57 -5.24 -23.26
N LYS A 660 53.71 -5.92 -23.05
CA LYS A 660 55.02 -5.30 -23.20
C LYS A 660 55.99 -6.26 -23.85
N LYS A 661 56.61 -5.83 -24.95
CA LYS A 661 57.73 -6.54 -25.54
C LYS A 661 58.88 -6.59 -24.54
N ILE A 662 59.41 -7.79 -24.29
CA ILE A 662 60.59 -7.99 -23.45
C ILE A 662 61.72 -8.55 -24.30
N GLN A 663 62.92 -8.61 -23.75
CA GLN A 663 64.06 -9.28 -24.38
C GLN A 663 64.49 -10.41 -23.47
N TRP A 664 64.91 -11.52 -24.08
CA TRP A 664 65.57 -12.59 -23.34
C TRP A 664 66.86 -12.03 -22.75
N SER A 665 67.02 -12.18 -21.44
CA SER A 665 68.25 -11.85 -20.73
C SER A 665 69.38 -12.74 -21.22
N ALA A 666 70.61 -12.23 -21.18
CA ALA A 666 71.82 -13.05 -21.36
C ALA A 666 72.28 -13.70 -20.03
N PHE A 667 71.64 -13.35 -18.92
CA PHE A 667 72.01 -13.76 -17.57
C PHE A 667 70.79 -14.33 -16.83
N THR A 668 71.04 -15.28 -15.92
CA THR A 668 70.02 -16.02 -15.18
C THR A 668 69.59 -15.38 -13.86
N ASN A 669 70.23 -14.30 -13.37
CA ASN A 669 69.93 -13.73 -12.04
C ASN A 669 69.95 -12.19 -12.04
N TRP A 670 68.97 -11.57 -11.37
CA TRP A 670 68.85 -10.12 -11.15
C TRP A 670 69.87 -9.53 -10.16
N ALA A 671 70.52 -10.36 -9.34
CA ALA A 671 71.48 -9.96 -8.30
C ALA A 671 72.95 -10.14 -8.69
N ASP A 672 73.25 -10.45 -9.96
CA ASP A 672 74.64 -10.63 -10.39
C ASP A 672 75.38 -9.27 -10.37
N ALA A 673 76.27 -9.10 -9.39
CA ALA A 673 76.93 -7.82 -9.06
C ALA A 673 77.95 -7.33 -10.10
N ASN A 674 78.05 -7.98 -11.26
CA ASN A 674 79.11 -7.79 -12.25
C ASN A 674 78.62 -7.21 -13.59
N VAL A 675 77.61 -6.34 -13.62
CA VAL A 675 77.25 -5.65 -14.88
C VAL A 675 77.02 -4.15 -14.68
N SER A 676 78.03 -3.38 -15.08
CA SER A 676 77.95 -1.96 -15.44
C SER A 676 77.09 -1.80 -16.70
N PRO A 677 76.32 -0.71 -16.88
CA PRO A 677 75.52 -0.52 -18.09
C PRO A 677 76.46 -0.37 -19.29
N VAL A 678 76.36 -1.28 -20.25
CA VAL A 678 76.95 -1.06 -21.58
C VAL A 678 75.87 -0.42 -22.44
N SER A 679 76.24 0.76 -22.93
CA SER A 679 75.52 1.71 -23.79
C SER A 679 74.87 1.11 -25.03
#